data_AF-A0A964FKI8-F1
#
_entry.id   AF-A0A964FKI8-F1
#
_cell.length_a   1.000
_cell.length_b   1.000
_cell.length_c   1.000
_cell.angle_alpha   90.00
_cell.angle_beta   90.00
_cell.angle_gamma   90.00
#
_symmetry.space_group_name_H-M   'P 1'
#
loop_
_entity.id
_entity.type
_entity.pdbx_description
1 polymer ?
#
loop_
_entity_poly.entity_id
_entity_poly.type
_entity_poly.pdbx_seq_one_letter_code
_entity_poly.pdbx_strand_id
1 'polypeptide(L)'
;NEPCGLPGFKPDTDVDKVNLYVSVFPQGKGLLPDDRWDGLNSAGDQDYNPNRVLTAEWNNGIWTWDGGTKAGSSEEFTLSNDRMLTAGQEYHWAVEAVTNGEERKVVTNQFKTLLPAPMTGSNTFSSVTVLTRGLESQPNLIDRQFEQMASHLTKENGLVMRYDLATNKWGWLNFDGSTTFSPPSHKFGAPLILIPGWEQSPEATAFNSGFTEAAADAFFASLVALNQNLVNTLFNSPMHFMGFGQGAAINNEIVQRLGSYFPFAGGTSLVNRDLQMTTIDPHAFDPNESVASLNSFRDPEVRIWENVTYADNYYQDVPAVDTQEINTPAGRRIAEADWNVHLGGSDDSIRIGFTENSTHRRPHQALTWYGGTANLSGSQIPSKNGEKIYRRLGDLELDSSGNPTTPTWYTPDHTNANFTHGEQRAPWEGIGTGWFYSVLGGGSQLRPYDANVSNRVPVTEDNTYTDEIIGNKMRGDYAVPTLFNGNFDASKRFTDQSVPGWSFYNSLSVSDNPNVSQRHLHERDEIDTFLTEEQRILNYGLAGKNYTLKMGGTDGPKEIIHNLFLVPDQNSLHDSLKFDLHVPQDQLGAGRKITVSMQANVAGYEQFTSIGTIDLERGVSGINSSPEDLDSNIRKIGYGTEGLETFYLNLPEELRGKAALLKFEINDGTVYLDDISFGKKWEPSMTLAEAEEYIKNSDYSGRVFHHGTNPDGAASIAGAGVNPARFTRGFLGIGFNVTNREERARDFSSDENGNPRVGPVLKILLNVKNPKVYQDLIEFDKEVANYGLETGLQEPERTVRYAEYLKSQGYDAISTTSTSMQHHLVFDPKQVVVVED
;
A
#
# COMPACT_ATOMS: atom_id res chain seq x y z
N ASN A 1 -47.73 -34.22 -8.94
CA ASN A 1 -48.73 -33.58 -9.81
C ASN A 1 -50.14 -33.92 -9.31
N GLU A 2 -50.49 -33.42 -8.12
CA GLU A 2 -51.92 -33.17 -7.84
C GLU A 2 -52.27 -31.86 -8.56
N PRO A 3 -53.42 -31.77 -9.24
CA PRO A 3 -53.80 -30.54 -9.91
C PRO A 3 -54.02 -29.46 -8.84
N CYS A 4 -53.14 -28.46 -8.83
CA CYS A 4 -53.38 -27.22 -8.08
C CYS A 4 -54.55 -26.52 -8.76
N GLY A 5 -55.74 -26.62 -8.18
CA GLY A 5 -56.93 -25.95 -8.68
C GLY A 5 -58.18 -26.38 -7.92
N LEU A 6 -58.89 -25.41 -7.35
CA LEU A 6 -60.26 -25.63 -6.87
C LEU A 6 -61.15 -25.99 -8.09
N PRO A 7 -61.92 -27.09 -8.06
CA PRO A 7 -62.80 -27.45 -9.16
C PRO A 7 -63.80 -26.33 -9.45
N GLY A 8 -63.74 -25.74 -10.65
CA GLY A 8 -64.62 -24.65 -11.08
C GLY A 8 -64.10 -23.24 -10.80
N PHE A 9 -62.92 -23.09 -10.19
CA PHE A 9 -62.28 -21.79 -9.95
C PHE A 9 -61.78 -21.16 -11.25
N LYS A 10 -62.24 -19.95 -11.51
CA LYS A 10 -61.79 -19.09 -12.61
C LYS A 10 -61.00 -17.92 -12.02
N PRO A 11 -59.65 -17.91 -12.16
CA PRO A 11 -58.82 -16.82 -11.65
C PRO A 11 -59.32 -15.43 -12.06
N ASP A 12 -59.82 -15.30 -13.30
CA ASP A 12 -60.29 -14.04 -13.88
C ASP A 12 -61.64 -13.53 -13.33
N THR A 13 -62.43 -14.37 -12.64
CA THR A 13 -63.76 -13.97 -12.13
C THR A 13 -63.95 -14.21 -10.64
N ASP A 14 -63.15 -15.09 -10.04
CA ASP A 14 -63.35 -15.56 -8.67
C ASP A 14 -62.33 -14.97 -7.69
N VAL A 15 -61.26 -14.33 -8.19
CA VAL A 15 -60.28 -13.58 -7.41
C VAL A 15 -60.67 -12.11 -7.35
N ASP A 16 -61.00 -11.63 -6.15
CA ASP A 16 -61.33 -10.23 -5.90
C ASP A 16 -60.06 -9.40 -5.69
N LYS A 17 -59.08 -9.99 -4.99
CA LYS A 17 -57.84 -9.32 -4.60
C LYS A 17 -56.68 -10.30 -4.51
N VAL A 18 -55.48 -9.82 -4.85
CA VAL A 18 -54.23 -10.57 -4.67
C VAL A 18 -53.22 -9.68 -3.94
N ASN A 19 -52.62 -10.18 -2.86
CA ASN A 19 -51.47 -9.54 -2.24
C ASN A 19 -50.20 -10.33 -2.61
N LEU A 20 -49.19 -9.62 -3.13
CA LEU A 20 -47.87 -10.14 -3.43
C LEU A 20 -46.87 -9.55 -2.44
N TYR A 21 -46.15 -10.44 -1.75
CA TYR A 21 -45.08 -10.09 -0.84
C TYR A 21 -43.77 -10.63 -1.38
N VAL A 22 -42.71 -9.81 -1.37
CA VAL A 22 -41.33 -10.24 -1.67
C VAL A 22 -40.45 -9.77 -0.54
N SER A 23 -39.60 -10.66 -0.02
CA SER A 23 -38.70 -10.37 1.11
C SER A 23 -37.42 -11.21 1.03
N VAL A 24 -36.36 -10.75 1.70
CA VAL A 24 -35.15 -11.53 1.97
C VAL A 24 -35.35 -12.55 3.11
N PHE A 25 -36.51 -12.52 3.79
CA PHE A 25 -36.86 -13.41 4.88
C PHE A 25 -37.95 -14.43 4.46
N PRO A 26 -37.89 -15.67 4.97
CA PRO A 26 -38.94 -16.67 4.73
C PRO A 26 -40.19 -16.41 5.59
N GLN A 27 -41.25 -17.19 5.33
CA GLN A 27 -42.44 -17.23 6.18
C GLN A 27 -42.09 -17.50 7.64
N GLY A 28 -42.78 -16.81 8.55
CA GLY A 28 -42.54 -16.81 9.99
C GLY A 28 -41.36 -15.93 10.42
N LYS A 29 -40.60 -15.34 9.47
CA LYS A 29 -39.45 -14.46 9.76
C LYS A 29 -39.63 -13.05 9.20
N GLY A 30 -40.80 -12.74 8.68
CA GLY A 30 -41.16 -11.41 8.20
C GLY A 30 -41.51 -11.36 6.72
N LEU A 31 -41.92 -12.47 6.07
CA LEU A 31 -42.46 -12.51 4.70
C LEU A 31 -43.95 -12.13 4.63
N LEU A 32 -44.71 -12.39 5.69
CA LEU A 32 -46.13 -12.03 5.78
C LEU A 32 -46.34 -10.98 6.89
N PRO A 33 -47.40 -10.16 6.83
CA PRO A 33 -47.70 -9.17 7.86
C PRO A 33 -47.88 -9.77 9.27
N ASP A 34 -48.45 -10.98 9.34
CA ASP A 34 -48.72 -11.67 10.60
C ASP A 34 -47.52 -12.49 11.11
N ASP A 35 -46.38 -12.46 10.40
CA ASP A 35 -45.20 -13.21 10.84
C ASP A 35 -44.66 -12.68 12.17
N ARG A 36 -44.25 -13.62 13.04
CA ARG A 36 -43.65 -13.34 14.35
C ARG A 36 -42.42 -14.22 14.50
N TRP A 37 -41.30 -13.63 14.93
CA TRP A 37 -40.02 -14.33 15.06
C TRP A 37 -39.37 -14.12 16.43
N ASP A 38 -38.47 -15.04 16.77
CA ASP A 38 -37.67 -14.95 18.00
C ASP A 38 -36.85 -13.64 18.02
N GLY A 39 -37.02 -12.86 19.09
CA GLY A 39 -36.37 -11.54 19.24
C GLY A 39 -37.20 -10.34 18.76
N LEU A 40 -38.48 -10.54 18.41
CA LEU A 40 -39.43 -9.45 18.20
C LEU A 40 -39.77 -8.78 19.55
N ASN A 41 -39.55 -7.46 19.65
CA ASN A 41 -39.62 -6.72 20.91
C ASN A 41 -41.04 -6.29 21.35
N SER A 42 -42.11 -6.69 20.65
CA SER A 42 -43.47 -6.24 20.94
C SER A 42 -44.56 -7.27 20.61
N ALA A 43 -45.64 -7.24 21.39
CA ALA A 43 -46.84 -8.05 21.21
C ALA A 43 -47.99 -7.13 20.77
N GLY A 44 -48.32 -7.16 19.48
CA GLY A 44 -49.39 -6.37 18.87
C GLY A 44 -49.72 -6.85 17.46
N ASP A 45 -50.90 -6.48 16.98
CA ASP A 45 -51.46 -6.88 15.68
C ASP A 45 -51.09 -5.85 14.60
N GLN A 46 -49.79 -5.72 14.31
CA GLN A 46 -49.27 -4.89 13.22
C GLN A 46 -48.29 -5.69 12.34
N ASP A 47 -48.03 -5.18 11.12
CA ASP A 47 -46.94 -5.68 10.29
C ASP A 47 -45.60 -5.20 10.86
N TYR A 48 -44.72 -6.14 11.20
CA TYR A 48 -43.39 -5.86 11.74
C TYR A 48 -42.30 -5.83 10.67
N ASN A 49 -42.66 -6.06 9.41
CA ASN A 49 -41.80 -5.86 8.25
C ASN A 49 -42.56 -5.21 7.08
N PRO A 50 -43.16 -4.02 7.27
CA PRO A 50 -43.92 -3.36 6.20
C PRO A 50 -43.02 -2.94 5.02
N ASN A 51 -41.73 -2.70 5.29
CA ASN A 51 -40.69 -2.24 4.37
C ASN A 51 -39.89 -3.36 3.69
N ARG A 52 -40.52 -4.52 3.52
CA ARG A 52 -39.99 -5.62 2.69
C ARG A 52 -39.67 -5.16 1.25
N VAL A 53 -38.95 -5.98 0.49
CA VAL A 53 -38.65 -5.69 -0.93
C VAL A 53 -39.88 -5.30 -1.74
N LEU A 54 -41.04 -5.94 -1.52
CA LEU A 54 -42.31 -5.55 -2.12
C LEU A 54 -43.50 -5.96 -1.25
N THR A 55 -44.43 -5.03 -1.04
CA THR A 55 -45.80 -5.29 -0.59
C THR A 55 -46.73 -4.69 -1.65
N ALA A 56 -47.33 -5.53 -2.49
CA ALA A 56 -48.18 -5.08 -3.58
C ALA A 56 -49.56 -5.73 -3.50
N GLU A 57 -50.59 -4.95 -3.82
CA GLU A 57 -51.98 -5.38 -3.86
C GLU A 57 -52.53 -5.20 -5.28
N TRP A 58 -53.10 -6.25 -5.84
CA TRP A 58 -53.86 -6.21 -7.07
C TRP A 58 -55.34 -6.14 -6.75
N ASN A 59 -56.03 -5.18 -7.38
CA ASN A 59 -57.48 -5.05 -7.33
C ASN A 59 -57.98 -4.47 -8.68
N ASN A 60 -58.99 -5.11 -9.28
CA ASN A 60 -59.65 -4.63 -10.51
C ASN A 60 -58.66 -4.28 -11.65
N GLY A 61 -57.66 -5.13 -11.88
CA GLY A 61 -56.69 -4.96 -12.98
C GLY A 61 -55.55 -3.98 -12.69
N ILE A 62 -55.42 -3.49 -11.46
CA ILE A 62 -54.39 -2.53 -11.06
C ILE A 62 -53.62 -3.08 -9.86
N TRP A 63 -52.30 -3.19 -10.00
CA TRP A 63 -51.37 -3.36 -8.89
C TRP A 63 -51.10 -2.01 -8.23
N THR A 64 -51.11 -1.98 -6.91
CA THR A 64 -50.78 -0.83 -6.05
C THR A 64 -49.78 -1.27 -5.01
N TRP A 65 -48.72 -0.50 -4.80
CA TRP A 65 -47.75 -0.72 -3.73
C TRP A 65 -47.26 0.62 -3.21
N ASP A 66 -46.52 0.61 -2.11
CA ASP A 66 -45.92 1.81 -1.57
C ASP A 66 -44.75 2.26 -2.47
N GLY A 67 -45.07 3.01 -3.53
CA GLY A 67 -44.14 3.35 -4.61
C GLY A 67 -44.81 3.54 -5.96
N GLY A 68 -46.07 3.16 -6.13
CA GLY A 68 -46.83 3.49 -7.34
C GLY A 68 -47.98 2.53 -7.65
N THR A 69 -48.53 2.70 -8.85
CA THR A 69 -49.55 1.81 -9.41
C THR A 69 -49.17 1.38 -10.82
N LYS A 70 -49.61 0.18 -11.23
CA LYS A 70 -49.39 -0.36 -12.56
C LYS A 70 -50.58 -1.22 -12.98
N ALA A 71 -51.16 -0.94 -14.14
CA ALA A 71 -52.18 -1.82 -14.73
C ALA A 71 -51.55 -3.15 -15.16
N GLY A 72 -52.24 -4.27 -14.93
CA GLY A 72 -51.73 -5.59 -15.28
C GLY A 72 -52.62 -6.75 -14.83
N SER A 73 -52.21 -7.96 -15.22
CA SER A 73 -52.82 -9.21 -14.75
C SER A 73 -52.50 -9.46 -13.27
N SER A 74 -53.39 -10.15 -12.57
CA SER A 74 -53.15 -10.67 -11.21
C SER A 74 -52.10 -11.79 -11.17
N GLU A 75 -51.74 -12.35 -12.32
CA GLU A 75 -50.81 -13.49 -12.43
C GLU A 75 -49.36 -13.08 -12.70
N GLU A 76 -49.11 -11.81 -13.06
CA GLU A 76 -47.78 -11.32 -13.42
C GLU A 76 -47.51 -9.95 -12.78
N PHE A 77 -46.35 -9.83 -12.13
CA PHE A 77 -45.84 -8.57 -11.61
C PHE A 77 -44.36 -8.40 -12.01
N THR A 78 -44.03 -7.22 -12.54
CA THR A 78 -42.63 -6.85 -12.82
C THR A 78 -42.17 -5.86 -11.76
N LEU A 79 -41.13 -6.22 -11.00
CA LEU A 79 -40.47 -5.30 -10.08
C LEU A 79 -39.98 -4.04 -10.82
N SER A 80 -40.17 -2.89 -10.20
CA SER A 80 -39.70 -1.59 -10.69
C SER A 80 -38.18 -1.46 -10.54
N ASN A 81 -37.55 -0.63 -11.38
CA ASN A 81 -36.09 -0.49 -11.41
C ASN A 81 -35.50 0.13 -10.13
N ASP A 82 -36.31 0.80 -9.31
CA ASP A 82 -35.95 1.33 -7.99
C ASP A 82 -35.84 0.24 -6.90
N ARG A 83 -36.29 -0.99 -7.21
CA ARG A 83 -36.27 -2.17 -6.32
C ARG A 83 -35.43 -3.29 -6.91
N MET A 84 -34.34 -2.94 -7.61
CA MET A 84 -33.48 -3.93 -8.24
C MET A 84 -32.82 -4.84 -7.20
N LEU A 85 -32.87 -6.15 -7.44
CA LEU A 85 -32.39 -7.15 -6.50
C LEU A 85 -30.87 -7.28 -6.59
N THR A 86 -30.20 -7.39 -5.44
CA THR A 86 -28.78 -7.74 -5.36
C THR A 86 -28.58 -9.18 -5.84
N ALA A 87 -27.61 -9.38 -6.73
CA ALA A 87 -27.28 -10.66 -7.34
C ALA A 87 -26.67 -11.66 -6.32
N GLY A 88 -26.81 -12.96 -6.61
CA GLY A 88 -26.30 -14.04 -5.76
C GLY A 88 -27.08 -14.27 -4.46
N GLN A 89 -28.20 -13.57 -4.26
CA GLN A 89 -29.01 -13.63 -3.05
C GLN A 89 -30.23 -14.54 -3.21
N GLU A 90 -30.68 -15.11 -2.10
CA GLU A 90 -31.94 -15.85 -1.99
C GLU A 90 -33.05 -14.91 -1.52
N TYR A 91 -34.20 -14.99 -2.19
CA TYR A 91 -35.40 -14.21 -1.88
C TYR A 91 -36.60 -15.14 -1.75
N HIS A 92 -37.57 -14.70 -0.96
CA HIS A 92 -38.83 -15.38 -0.73
C HIS A 92 -39.98 -14.53 -1.23
N TRP A 93 -41.02 -15.19 -1.70
CA TRP A 93 -42.26 -14.53 -2.07
C TRP A 93 -43.47 -15.26 -1.51
N ALA A 94 -44.54 -14.51 -1.30
CA ALA A 94 -45.85 -15.03 -0.94
C ALA A 94 -46.93 -14.38 -1.80
N VAL A 95 -47.90 -15.19 -2.22
CA VAL A 95 -49.12 -14.74 -2.87
C VAL A 95 -50.30 -15.10 -1.98
N GLU A 96 -51.04 -14.09 -1.54
CA GLU A 96 -52.32 -14.24 -0.86
C GLU A 96 -53.45 -13.89 -1.84
N ALA A 97 -54.26 -14.87 -2.22
CA ALA A 97 -55.45 -14.64 -3.03
C ALA A 97 -56.69 -14.61 -2.13
N VAL A 98 -57.51 -13.58 -2.32
CA VAL A 98 -58.81 -13.40 -1.66
C VAL A 98 -59.90 -13.59 -2.72
N THR A 99 -60.81 -14.53 -2.45
CA THR A 99 -61.94 -14.80 -3.35
C THR A 99 -63.13 -13.88 -3.06
N ASN A 100 -64.09 -13.81 -3.98
CA ASN A 100 -65.36 -13.08 -3.80
C ASN A 100 -66.17 -13.53 -2.54
N GLY A 101 -65.86 -14.70 -1.97
CA GLY A 101 -66.46 -15.21 -0.74
C GLY A 101 -65.63 -14.96 0.53
N GLU A 102 -64.64 -14.07 0.47
CA GLU A 102 -63.67 -13.74 1.54
C GLU A 102 -62.76 -14.90 1.98
N GLU A 103 -62.76 -16.04 1.28
CA GLU A 103 -61.79 -17.12 1.54
C GLU A 103 -60.39 -16.65 1.12
N ARG A 104 -59.42 -16.76 2.05
CA ARG A 104 -58.01 -16.41 1.85
C ARG A 104 -57.17 -17.66 1.64
N LYS A 105 -56.33 -17.65 0.61
CA LYS A 105 -55.31 -18.69 0.38
C LYS A 105 -53.95 -18.06 0.20
N VAL A 106 -52.99 -18.53 0.99
CA VAL A 106 -51.60 -18.07 0.94
C VAL A 106 -50.73 -19.19 0.40
N VAL A 107 -49.88 -18.86 -0.58
CA VAL A 107 -48.83 -19.73 -1.11
C VAL A 107 -47.50 -19.01 -0.98
N THR A 108 -46.47 -19.71 -0.53
CA THR A 108 -45.11 -19.17 -0.38
C THR A 108 -44.12 -19.99 -1.17
N ASN A 109 -43.08 -19.35 -1.72
CA ASN A 109 -41.95 -20.04 -2.35
C ASN A 109 -40.69 -19.16 -2.29
N GLN A 110 -39.60 -19.64 -2.89
CA GLN A 110 -38.31 -18.94 -2.93
C GLN A 110 -37.67 -18.99 -4.31
N PHE A 111 -36.74 -18.07 -4.56
CA PHE A 111 -35.90 -18.04 -5.76
C PHE A 111 -34.53 -17.46 -5.43
N LYS A 112 -33.54 -17.77 -6.27
CA LYS A 112 -32.19 -17.20 -6.16
C LYS A 112 -31.93 -16.30 -7.36
N THR A 113 -31.35 -15.14 -7.10
CA THR A 113 -30.76 -14.33 -8.16
C THR A 113 -29.42 -14.93 -8.55
N LEU A 114 -29.14 -14.99 -9.85
CA LEU A 114 -27.87 -15.53 -10.33
C LEU A 114 -26.78 -14.50 -10.10
N LEU A 115 -25.58 -14.96 -9.74
CA LEU A 115 -24.37 -14.16 -9.92
C LEU A 115 -24.22 -13.83 -11.42
N PRO A 116 -23.55 -12.72 -11.78
CA PRO A 116 -23.17 -12.47 -13.15
C PRO A 116 -22.53 -13.72 -13.76
N ALA A 117 -23.05 -14.15 -14.92
CA ALA A 117 -22.69 -15.44 -15.49
C ALA A 117 -21.18 -15.54 -15.73
N PRO A 118 -20.52 -16.64 -15.32
CA PRO A 118 -19.16 -16.95 -15.74
C PRO A 118 -19.10 -16.88 -17.27
N MET A 119 -18.16 -16.12 -17.83
CA MET A 119 -17.87 -16.26 -19.26
C MET A 119 -17.33 -17.67 -19.49
N THR A 120 -18.11 -18.51 -20.17
CA THR A 120 -17.73 -19.91 -20.43
C THR A 120 -16.48 -19.93 -21.31
N GLY A 121 -15.43 -20.64 -20.88
CA GLY A 121 -14.11 -20.61 -21.54
C GLY A 121 -13.24 -19.42 -21.15
N SER A 122 -13.63 -18.64 -20.13
CA SER A 122 -12.82 -17.54 -19.61
C SER A 122 -11.49 -18.02 -19.03
N ASN A 123 -10.46 -17.24 -19.25
CA ASN A 123 -9.17 -17.29 -18.57
C ASN A 123 -9.07 -16.24 -17.45
N THR A 124 -10.21 -15.69 -17.00
CA THR A 124 -10.31 -14.73 -15.89
C THR A 124 -11.33 -15.20 -14.84
N PHE A 125 -11.25 -14.66 -13.62
CA PHE A 125 -12.29 -14.78 -12.61
C PHE A 125 -13.43 -13.80 -12.91
N SER A 126 -14.65 -14.10 -12.44
CA SER A 126 -15.77 -13.14 -12.58
C SER A 126 -15.54 -11.87 -11.75
N SER A 127 -14.82 -12.00 -10.63
CA SER A 127 -14.22 -10.91 -9.87
C SER A 127 -13.19 -11.48 -8.89
N VAL A 128 -12.17 -10.69 -8.57
CA VAL A 128 -11.19 -10.92 -7.52
C VAL A 128 -11.44 -9.89 -6.41
N THR A 129 -11.91 -10.34 -5.25
CA THR A 129 -12.16 -9.46 -4.11
C THR A 129 -11.09 -9.65 -3.05
N VAL A 130 -10.48 -8.57 -2.57
CA VAL A 130 -9.50 -8.58 -1.47
C VAL A 130 -10.15 -8.02 -0.22
N LEU A 131 -10.19 -8.81 0.86
CA LEU A 131 -10.79 -8.43 2.15
C LEU A 131 -9.69 -8.16 3.17
N THR A 132 -9.38 -6.89 3.42
CA THR A 132 -8.25 -6.49 4.28
C THR A 132 -8.77 -5.96 5.60
N ARG A 133 -8.51 -6.70 6.69
CA ARG A 133 -9.03 -6.38 8.02
C ARG A 133 -8.35 -5.13 8.56
N GLY A 134 -8.90 -4.50 9.59
CA GLY A 134 -8.23 -3.44 10.34
C GLY A 134 -7.74 -3.95 11.69
N LEU A 135 -7.31 -3.03 12.55
CA LEU A 135 -7.05 -3.34 13.95
C LEU A 135 -8.28 -3.97 14.60
N GLU A 136 -8.09 -5.09 15.31
CA GLU A 136 -9.15 -5.73 16.08
C GLU A 136 -9.17 -5.21 17.51
N SER A 137 -10.29 -4.60 17.93
CA SER A 137 -10.56 -4.30 19.35
C SER A 137 -11.08 -5.51 20.12
N GLN A 138 -11.61 -6.51 19.40
CA GLN A 138 -12.08 -7.77 19.96
C GLN A 138 -11.43 -8.95 19.23
N PRO A 139 -10.90 -9.97 19.95
CA PRO A 139 -10.21 -11.08 19.32
C PRO A 139 -11.04 -11.82 18.26
N ASN A 140 -10.49 -11.85 17.05
CA ASN A 140 -10.94 -12.56 15.86
C ASN A 140 -12.35 -12.19 15.40
N LEU A 141 -12.91 -11.05 15.82
CA LEU A 141 -14.27 -10.66 15.41
C LEU A 141 -14.31 -10.29 13.93
N ILE A 142 -13.41 -9.41 13.49
CA ILE A 142 -13.36 -8.92 12.11
C ILE A 142 -13.05 -10.11 11.20
N ASP A 143 -12.12 -10.97 11.60
CA ASP A 143 -11.80 -12.20 10.87
C ASP A 143 -13.03 -13.07 10.68
N ARG A 144 -13.79 -13.36 11.75
CA ARG A 144 -15.04 -14.14 11.63
C ARG A 144 -16.08 -13.47 10.74
N GLN A 145 -16.18 -12.14 10.75
CA GLN A 145 -17.10 -11.39 9.89
C GLN A 145 -16.69 -11.52 8.41
N PHE A 146 -15.42 -11.30 8.09
CA PHE A 146 -14.88 -11.47 6.74
C PHE A 146 -14.95 -12.91 6.24
N GLU A 147 -14.68 -13.88 7.09
CA GLU A 147 -14.83 -15.30 6.75
C GLU A 147 -16.27 -15.65 6.38
N GLN A 148 -17.24 -15.11 7.14
CA GLN A 148 -18.64 -15.30 6.81
C GLN A 148 -19.03 -14.57 5.52
N MET A 149 -18.51 -13.36 5.28
CA MET A 149 -18.71 -12.65 4.01
C MET A 149 -18.15 -13.48 2.85
N ALA A 150 -16.88 -13.89 2.92
CA ALA A 150 -16.22 -14.70 1.90
C ALA A 150 -16.97 -16.01 1.62
N SER A 151 -17.44 -16.69 2.66
CA SER A 151 -18.27 -17.90 2.53
C SER A 151 -19.59 -17.62 1.81
N HIS A 152 -20.23 -16.47 2.09
CA HIS A 152 -21.45 -16.08 1.39
C HIS A 152 -21.19 -15.73 -0.08
N LEU A 153 -20.15 -14.94 -0.35
CA LEU A 153 -19.81 -14.45 -1.69
C LEU A 153 -19.35 -15.56 -2.66
N THR A 154 -18.88 -16.69 -2.14
CA THR A 154 -18.33 -17.81 -2.93
C THR A 154 -19.26 -19.01 -3.04
N LYS A 155 -20.51 -18.94 -2.54
CA LYS A 155 -21.46 -20.06 -2.52
C LYS A 155 -21.49 -20.83 -3.86
N GLU A 156 -21.54 -22.17 -3.73
CA GLU A 156 -21.63 -23.20 -4.78
C GLU A 156 -20.46 -23.32 -5.78
N ASN A 157 -19.70 -22.25 -6.11
CA ASN A 157 -18.60 -22.37 -7.10
C ASN A 157 -17.36 -21.47 -6.91
N GLY A 158 -17.36 -20.52 -5.97
CA GLY A 158 -16.22 -19.61 -5.76
C GLY A 158 -15.00 -20.27 -5.12
N LEU A 159 -13.95 -19.47 -4.89
CA LEU A 159 -12.73 -19.85 -4.22
C LEU A 159 -12.34 -18.79 -3.17
N VAL A 160 -11.99 -19.23 -1.96
CA VAL A 160 -11.41 -18.36 -0.93
C VAL A 160 -9.96 -18.81 -0.73
N MET A 161 -9.02 -17.88 -0.87
CA MET A 161 -7.61 -18.11 -0.57
C MET A 161 -7.15 -17.18 0.55
N ARG A 162 -6.31 -17.70 1.43
CA ARG A 162 -5.67 -16.96 2.52
C ARG A 162 -4.20 -16.80 2.23
N TYR A 163 -3.65 -15.64 2.55
CA TYR A 163 -2.21 -15.49 2.53
C TYR A 163 -1.60 -16.26 3.69
N ASP A 164 -0.66 -17.13 3.38
CA ASP A 164 0.10 -17.92 4.35
C ASP A 164 1.45 -17.26 4.60
N LEU A 165 1.59 -16.67 5.78
CA LEU A 165 2.84 -16.05 6.26
C LEU A 165 4.02 -17.03 6.30
N ALA A 166 3.76 -18.34 6.42
CA ALA A 166 4.80 -19.36 6.48
C ALA A 166 5.36 -19.73 5.11
N THR A 167 4.66 -19.43 4.03
CA THR A 167 5.13 -19.79 2.68
C THR A 167 5.17 -18.60 1.73
N ASN A 168 4.71 -17.42 2.17
CA ASN A 168 4.52 -16.22 1.38
C ASN A 168 3.61 -16.44 0.14
N LYS A 169 2.70 -17.41 0.25
CA LYS A 169 1.82 -17.83 -0.86
C LYS A 169 0.37 -17.74 -0.45
N TRP A 170 -0.49 -17.64 -1.46
CA TRP A 170 -1.93 -17.71 -1.29
C TRP A 170 -2.37 -19.18 -1.31
N GLY A 171 -2.98 -19.66 -0.23
CA GLY A 171 -3.40 -21.03 -0.06
C GLY A 171 -4.91 -21.17 0.14
N TRP A 172 -5.49 -22.27 -0.33
CA TRP A 172 -6.87 -22.65 -0.01
C TRP A 172 -6.92 -24.05 0.60
N LEU A 173 -7.86 -24.25 1.52
CA LEU A 173 -8.02 -25.49 2.28
C LEU A 173 -8.79 -26.54 1.46
N ASN A 174 -8.19 -27.71 1.30
CA ASN A 174 -8.83 -28.89 0.74
C ASN A 174 -9.73 -29.56 1.80
N PHE A 175 -10.64 -30.44 1.35
CA PHE A 175 -11.51 -31.20 2.25
C PHE A 175 -10.76 -32.11 3.23
N ASP A 176 -9.54 -32.51 2.89
CA ASP A 176 -8.67 -33.34 3.75
C ASP A 176 -7.84 -32.50 4.74
N GLY A 177 -8.02 -31.18 4.76
CA GLY A 177 -7.28 -30.24 5.61
C GLY A 177 -5.92 -29.81 5.07
N SER A 178 -5.46 -30.33 3.94
CA SER A 178 -4.24 -29.85 3.29
C SER A 178 -4.46 -28.50 2.60
N THR A 179 -3.38 -27.73 2.40
CA THR A 179 -3.43 -26.42 1.73
C THR A 179 -2.83 -26.51 0.33
N THR A 180 -3.55 -25.98 -0.66
CA THR A 180 -3.08 -25.88 -2.05
C THR A 180 -2.76 -24.43 -2.39
N PHE A 181 -1.58 -24.17 -2.97
CA PHE A 181 -1.09 -22.81 -3.26
C PHE A 181 -1.33 -22.33 -4.70
N SER A 182 -2.28 -22.94 -5.40
CA SER A 182 -2.64 -22.57 -6.77
C SER A 182 -4.13 -22.80 -7.00
N PRO A 183 -4.88 -21.82 -7.54
CA PRO A 183 -6.23 -22.03 -8.03
C PRO A 183 -6.27 -23.09 -9.13
N PRO A 184 -7.19 -24.08 -9.05
CA PRO A 184 -7.36 -25.01 -10.16
C PRO A 184 -8.12 -24.33 -11.32
N SER A 185 -7.75 -24.62 -12.56
CA SER A 185 -8.28 -23.93 -13.75
C SER A 185 -9.80 -24.01 -13.92
N HIS A 186 -10.45 -25.04 -13.38
CA HIS A 186 -11.92 -25.16 -13.39
C HIS A 186 -12.62 -24.11 -12.52
N LYS A 187 -11.89 -23.33 -11.73
CA LYS A 187 -12.40 -22.19 -10.95
C LYS A 187 -12.40 -20.88 -11.72
N PHE A 188 -11.84 -20.83 -12.93
CA PHE A 188 -11.98 -19.65 -13.78
C PHE A 188 -13.44 -19.41 -14.15
N GLY A 189 -13.80 -18.14 -14.28
CA GLY A 189 -15.19 -17.67 -14.39
C GLY A 189 -15.96 -17.65 -13.07
N ALA A 190 -15.46 -18.25 -11.98
CA ALA A 190 -16.04 -18.12 -10.66
C ALA A 190 -15.42 -16.95 -9.87
N PRO A 191 -16.06 -16.50 -8.77
CA PRO A 191 -15.47 -15.50 -7.87
C PRO A 191 -14.24 -16.03 -7.14
N LEU A 192 -13.23 -15.18 -6.97
CA LEU A 192 -12.08 -15.40 -6.10
C LEU A 192 -12.08 -14.36 -4.97
N ILE A 193 -12.02 -14.82 -3.72
CA ILE A 193 -11.83 -13.97 -2.55
C ILE A 193 -10.44 -14.22 -1.97
N LEU A 194 -9.69 -13.15 -1.73
CA LEU A 194 -8.38 -13.16 -1.12
C LEU A 194 -8.47 -12.51 0.26
N ILE A 195 -8.04 -13.23 1.30
CA ILE A 195 -7.98 -12.71 2.68
C ILE A 195 -6.50 -12.66 3.08
N PRO A 196 -5.90 -11.47 3.22
CA PRO A 196 -4.54 -11.34 3.74
C PRO A 196 -4.51 -11.84 5.20
N GLY A 197 -3.67 -12.83 5.52
CA GLY A 197 -3.63 -13.56 6.79
C GLY A 197 -2.73 -12.93 7.85
N TRP A 198 -2.88 -11.63 8.12
CA TRP A 198 -2.04 -10.95 9.10
C TRP A 198 -2.71 -10.95 10.47
N GLU A 199 -2.54 -11.98 11.30
CA GLU A 199 -2.98 -11.98 12.70
C GLU A 199 -1.86 -11.35 13.57
N GLN A 200 -1.99 -10.08 13.96
CA GLN A 200 -1.02 -9.36 14.80
C GLN A 200 -1.76 -8.61 15.91
N SER A 201 -1.13 -8.53 17.09
CA SER A 201 -1.73 -7.83 18.23
C SER A 201 -1.74 -6.32 17.99
N PRO A 202 -2.70 -5.58 18.59
CA PRO A 202 -2.73 -4.12 18.47
C PRO A 202 -1.43 -3.43 18.86
N GLU A 203 -0.75 -3.94 19.87
CA GLU A 203 0.52 -3.38 20.33
C GLU A 203 1.62 -3.50 19.27
N ALA A 204 1.57 -4.51 18.41
CA ALA A 204 2.55 -4.74 17.36
C ALA A 204 2.32 -3.88 16.10
N THR A 205 1.10 -3.41 15.86
CA THR A 205 0.75 -2.69 14.63
C THR A 205 0.37 -1.22 14.86
N ALA A 206 -0.32 -0.90 15.97
CA ALA A 206 -0.86 0.45 16.20
C ALA A 206 0.23 1.51 16.48
N PHE A 207 1.38 1.09 17.04
CA PHE A 207 2.48 2.00 17.38
C PHE A 207 3.63 1.96 16.38
N ASN A 208 3.52 1.14 15.34
CA ASN A 208 4.60 0.91 14.39
C ASN A 208 4.34 1.74 13.12
N SER A 209 4.95 2.93 13.05
CA SER A 209 4.90 3.74 11.82
C SER A 209 5.48 2.94 10.65
N GLY A 210 4.97 3.12 9.44
CA GLY A 210 5.42 2.34 8.28
C GLY A 210 4.89 0.90 8.24
N PHE A 211 4.12 0.46 9.24
CA PHE A 211 3.51 -0.87 9.26
C PHE A 211 2.61 -1.12 8.05
N THR A 212 1.73 -0.16 7.76
CA THR A 212 0.72 -0.28 6.70
C THR A 212 1.38 -0.42 5.32
N GLU A 213 2.38 0.40 5.05
CA GLU A 213 3.16 0.39 3.83
C GLU A 213 4.00 -0.89 3.70
N ALA A 214 4.59 -1.38 4.80
CA ALA A 214 5.32 -2.66 4.83
C ALA A 214 4.41 -3.86 4.54
N ALA A 215 3.20 -3.86 5.11
CA ALA A 215 2.21 -4.90 4.87
C ALA A 215 1.70 -4.84 3.42
N ALA A 216 1.45 -3.64 2.91
CA ALA A 216 1.04 -3.42 1.54
C ALA A 216 2.09 -3.85 0.53
N ASP A 217 3.38 -3.58 0.78
CA ASP A 217 4.49 -4.03 -0.07
C ASP A 217 4.55 -5.56 -0.18
N ALA A 218 4.45 -6.25 0.98
CA ALA A 218 4.40 -7.71 1.04
C ALA A 218 3.19 -8.31 0.31
N PHE A 219 2.00 -7.76 0.54
CA PHE A 219 0.79 -8.25 -0.11
C PHE A 219 0.79 -7.95 -1.61
N PHE A 220 1.22 -6.76 -2.02
CA PHE A 220 1.41 -6.42 -3.43
C PHE A 220 2.35 -7.41 -4.12
N ALA A 221 3.55 -7.63 -3.58
CA ALA A 221 4.50 -8.59 -4.14
C ALA A 221 3.92 -10.00 -4.22
N SER A 222 3.16 -10.42 -3.22
CA SER A 222 2.48 -11.73 -3.21
C SER A 222 1.38 -11.84 -4.27
N LEU A 223 0.65 -10.75 -4.54
CA LEU A 223 -0.36 -10.69 -5.60
C LEU A 223 0.29 -10.76 -6.97
N VAL A 224 1.45 -10.10 -7.16
CA VAL A 224 2.24 -10.22 -8.38
C VAL A 224 2.71 -11.66 -8.60
N ALA A 225 3.23 -12.32 -7.56
CA ALA A 225 3.63 -13.72 -7.63
C ALA A 225 2.45 -14.64 -8.00
N LEU A 226 1.28 -14.43 -7.37
CA LEU A 226 0.06 -15.17 -7.70
C LEU A 226 -0.38 -14.91 -9.14
N ASN A 227 -0.37 -13.66 -9.58
CA ASN A 227 -0.74 -13.27 -10.93
C ASN A 227 0.16 -13.91 -11.99
N GLN A 228 1.48 -13.96 -11.75
CA GLN A 228 2.44 -14.61 -12.64
C GLN A 228 2.23 -16.13 -12.70
N ASN A 229 1.99 -16.78 -11.56
CA ASN A 229 1.65 -18.21 -11.52
C ASN A 229 0.35 -18.52 -12.28
N LEU A 230 -0.54 -17.54 -12.38
CA LEU A 230 -1.80 -17.62 -13.11
C LEU A 230 -1.74 -17.01 -14.51
N VAL A 231 -0.56 -16.67 -15.04
CA VAL A 231 -0.38 -16.13 -16.39
C VAL A 231 -1.26 -14.89 -16.65
N ASN A 232 -1.18 -13.91 -15.76
CA ASN A 232 -1.93 -12.64 -15.79
C ASN A 232 -3.45 -12.73 -15.59
N THR A 233 -3.99 -13.92 -15.35
CA THR A 233 -5.42 -14.14 -15.10
C THR A 233 -5.96 -13.28 -13.94
N LEU A 234 -5.17 -13.10 -12.87
CA LEU A 234 -5.59 -12.37 -11.67
C LEU A 234 -5.85 -10.89 -11.99
N PHE A 235 -4.86 -10.20 -12.55
CA PHE A 235 -4.95 -8.76 -12.84
C PHE A 235 -5.81 -8.45 -14.07
N ASN A 236 -6.02 -9.42 -14.97
CA ASN A 236 -6.96 -9.30 -16.08
C ASN A 236 -8.43 -9.45 -15.64
N SER A 237 -8.68 -9.88 -14.40
CA SER A 237 -10.04 -9.99 -13.83
C SER A 237 -10.46 -8.65 -13.20
N PRO A 238 -11.77 -8.33 -13.13
CA PRO A 238 -12.25 -7.23 -12.30
C PRO A 238 -11.79 -7.39 -10.86
N MET A 239 -11.26 -6.33 -10.25
CA MET A 239 -10.68 -6.35 -8.91
C MET A 239 -11.47 -5.43 -7.96
N HIS A 240 -11.69 -5.90 -6.74
CA HIS A 240 -12.41 -5.14 -5.71
C HIS A 240 -11.67 -5.23 -4.37
N PHE A 241 -11.07 -4.13 -3.95
CA PHE A 241 -10.38 -4.02 -2.66
C PHE A 241 -11.34 -3.48 -1.61
N MET A 242 -11.62 -4.25 -0.56
CA MET A 242 -12.45 -3.85 0.57
C MET A 242 -11.61 -3.81 1.85
N GLY A 243 -11.45 -2.62 2.41
CA GLY A 243 -10.62 -2.41 3.60
C GLY A 243 -11.46 -1.88 4.76
N PHE A 244 -11.35 -2.52 5.92
CA PHE A 244 -11.94 -2.02 7.15
C PHE A 244 -10.88 -1.36 8.04
N GLY A 245 -11.13 -0.17 8.57
CA GLY A 245 -10.18 0.52 9.45
C GLY A 245 -8.79 0.71 8.82
N GLN A 246 -7.71 0.36 9.53
CA GLN A 246 -6.33 0.30 9.01
C GLN A 246 -6.19 -0.53 7.72
N GLY A 247 -7.06 -1.51 7.50
CA GLY A 247 -7.11 -2.27 6.24
C GLY A 247 -7.46 -1.43 5.01
N ALA A 248 -8.15 -0.30 5.20
CA ALA A 248 -8.38 0.69 4.15
C ALA A 248 -7.06 1.34 3.70
N ALA A 249 -6.16 1.68 4.63
CA ALA A 249 -4.86 2.25 4.32
C ALA A 249 -3.93 1.22 3.65
N ILE A 250 -3.92 -0.04 4.11
CA ILE A 250 -3.17 -1.11 3.44
C ILE A 250 -3.65 -1.33 2.00
N ASN A 251 -4.97 -1.39 1.79
CA ASN A 251 -5.52 -1.49 0.45
C ASN A 251 -5.16 -0.27 -0.40
N ASN A 252 -5.10 0.92 0.20
CA ASN A 252 -4.71 2.14 -0.50
C ASN A 252 -3.31 2.05 -1.09
N GLU A 253 -2.36 1.61 -0.26
CA GLU A 253 -0.96 1.40 -0.63
C GLU A 253 -0.78 0.28 -1.67
N ILE A 254 -1.54 -0.81 -1.58
CA ILE A 254 -1.54 -1.88 -2.60
C ILE A 254 -2.05 -1.35 -3.94
N VAL A 255 -3.14 -0.59 -3.92
CA VAL A 255 -3.76 -0.04 -5.14
C VAL A 255 -2.87 1.01 -5.80
N GLN A 256 -2.15 1.83 -5.03
CA GLN A 256 -1.13 2.74 -5.57
C GLN A 256 -0.03 1.97 -6.30
N ARG A 257 0.54 0.93 -5.67
CA ARG A 257 1.56 0.04 -6.25
C ARG A 257 1.07 -0.64 -7.53
N LEU A 258 -0.19 -1.11 -7.54
CA LEU A 258 -0.82 -1.65 -8.75
C LEU A 258 -0.90 -0.58 -9.85
N GLY A 259 -1.27 0.65 -9.52
CA GLY A 259 -1.30 1.74 -10.48
C GLY A 259 0.07 2.07 -11.08
N SER A 260 1.12 2.05 -10.25
CA SER A 260 2.50 2.36 -10.65
C SER A 260 3.13 1.26 -11.52
N TYR A 261 2.95 -0.02 -11.16
CA TYR A 261 3.63 -1.14 -11.84
C TYR A 261 2.73 -1.94 -12.80
N PHE A 262 1.42 -1.94 -12.59
CA PHE A 262 0.44 -2.73 -13.35
C PHE A 262 -0.78 -1.87 -13.71
N PRO A 263 -0.61 -0.81 -14.52
CA PRO A 263 -1.66 0.19 -14.76
C PRO A 263 -2.95 -0.38 -15.39
N PHE A 264 -2.93 -1.60 -15.93
CA PHE A 264 -4.12 -2.27 -16.47
C PHE A 264 -4.83 -3.20 -15.47
N ALA A 265 -4.35 -3.33 -14.23
CA ALA A 265 -4.99 -4.16 -13.21
C ALA A 265 -6.49 -3.85 -13.07
N GLY A 266 -7.30 -4.90 -12.95
CA GLY A 266 -8.76 -4.84 -13.05
C GLY A 266 -9.29 -5.14 -14.46
N GLY A 267 -8.44 -5.41 -15.45
CA GLY A 267 -8.82 -5.68 -16.84
C GLY A 267 -7.63 -5.84 -17.78
N THR A 268 -7.83 -5.63 -19.08
CA THR A 268 -6.76 -5.78 -20.10
C THR A 268 -6.36 -4.47 -20.77
N SER A 269 -7.04 -3.37 -20.44
CA SER A 269 -6.80 -2.02 -20.93
C SER A 269 -7.40 -1.00 -19.97
N LEU A 270 -7.02 0.28 -20.13
CA LEU A 270 -7.59 1.37 -19.34
C LEU A 270 -9.11 1.55 -19.52
N VAL A 271 -9.67 1.13 -20.66
CA VAL A 271 -11.09 1.35 -21.01
C VAL A 271 -12.00 0.24 -20.48
N ASN A 272 -11.46 -0.97 -20.28
CA ASN A 272 -12.25 -2.15 -19.90
C ASN A 272 -11.87 -2.72 -18.52
N ARG A 273 -11.05 -2.01 -17.74
CA ARG A 273 -10.74 -2.38 -16.36
C ARG A 273 -11.88 -1.98 -15.42
N ASP A 274 -12.08 -2.77 -14.37
CA ASP A 274 -12.83 -2.38 -13.16
C ASP A 274 -11.95 -2.69 -11.95
N LEU A 275 -11.39 -1.63 -11.36
CA LEU A 275 -10.61 -1.64 -10.14
C LEU A 275 -11.37 -0.82 -9.09
N GLN A 276 -12.17 -1.51 -8.29
CA GLN A 276 -13.01 -0.91 -7.26
C GLN A 276 -12.31 -0.87 -5.90
N MET A 277 -12.51 0.22 -5.16
CA MET A 277 -12.04 0.38 -3.78
C MET A 277 -13.20 0.73 -2.85
N THR A 278 -13.50 -0.14 -1.89
CA THR A 278 -14.44 0.12 -0.80
C THR A 278 -13.69 0.34 0.49
N THR A 279 -13.98 1.45 1.14
CA THR A 279 -13.46 1.77 2.47
C THR A 279 -14.59 1.69 3.49
N ILE A 280 -14.35 0.96 4.58
CA ILE A 280 -15.32 0.77 5.64
C ILE A 280 -14.66 1.27 6.92
N ASP A 281 -15.23 2.34 7.46
CA ASP A 281 -14.75 3.02 8.64
C ASP A 281 -13.24 3.35 8.60
N PRO A 282 -12.76 4.00 7.50
CA PRO A 282 -11.35 4.29 7.35
C PRO A 282 -10.93 5.29 8.43
N HIS A 283 -9.94 4.91 9.23
CA HIS A 283 -9.25 5.84 10.14
C HIS A 283 -7.85 6.12 9.60
N ALA A 284 -7.54 7.40 9.49
CA ALA A 284 -6.19 7.94 9.37
C ALA A 284 -6.04 8.99 10.49
N PHE A 285 -4.82 9.20 10.97
CA PHE A 285 -4.45 10.09 12.08
C PHE A 285 -5.26 11.42 12.17
N ASP A 286 -5.66 11.82 13.40
CA ASP A 286 -6.13 13.18 13.74
C ASP A 286 -5.12 13.88 14.69
N PRO A 287 -4.52 15.02 14.28
CA PRO A 287 -3.59 15.80 15.11
C PRO A 287 -4.19 16.40 16.38
N ASN A 288 -5.52 16.45 16.50
CA ASN A 288 -6.19 17.09 17.63
C ASN A 288 -6.55 16.12 18.77
N GLU A 289 -6.34 14.81 18.59
CA GLU A 289 -6.61 13.82 19.63
C GLU A 289 -5.37 13.49 20.50
N SER A 290 -5.55 13.45 21.82
CA SER A 290 -4.42 13.33 22.75
C SER A 290 -3.74 11.94 22.69
N VAL A 291 -2.40 11.95 22.74
CA VAL A 291 -1.42 10.85 22.59
C VAL A 291 -1.53 9.69 23.63
N ALA A 292 -2.61 9.62 24.41
CA ALA A 292 -2.72 8.71 25.57
C ALA A 292 -3.48 7.40 25.30
N SER A 293 -4.02 7.18 24.10
CA SER A 293 -4.72 5.94 23.72
C SER A 293 -4.43 5.57 22.26
N LEU A 294 -4.87 4.39 21.80
CA LEU A 294 -4.69 3.81 20.45
C LEU A 294 -5.16 4.72 19.27
N ASN A 295 -5.45 6.00 19.50
CA ASN A 295 -6.11 6.92 18.56
C ASN A 295 -5.16 7.61 17.56
N SER A 296 -3.86 7.31 17.56
CA SER A 296 -2.89 7.89 16.63
C SER A 296 -2.25 6.80 15.77
N PHE A 297 -3.04 6.16 14.90
CA PHE A 297 -2.48 5.32 13.82
C PHE A 297 -1.72 6.23 12.87
N ARG A 298 -0.39 6.09 12.85
CA ARG A 298 0.51 6.85 11.97
C ARG A 298 0.53 6.24 10.57
N ASP A 299 -0.65 5.86 10.08
CA ASP A 299 -0.83 5.28 8.76
C ASP A 299 -0.87 6.39 7.71
N PRO A 300 -0.50 6.08 6.45
CA PRO A 300 -0.68 6.98 5.33
C PRO A 300 -2.12 7.50 5.22
N GLU A 301 -2.25 8.70 4.68
CA GLU A 301 -3.58 9.21 4.38
C GLU A 301 -4.26 8.34 3.31
N VAL A 302 -5.45 7.82 3.61
CA VAL A 302 -6.26 7.10 2.62
C VAL A 302 -6.74 8.10 1.55
N ARG A 303 -6.27 7.92 0.31
CA ARG A 303 -6.66 8.71 -0.88
C ARG A 303 -7.38 7.84 -1.91
N ILE A 304 -7.97 8.41 -2.96
CA ILE A 304 -8.43 7.60 -4.11
C ILE A 304 -7.59 7.92 -5.34
N TRP A 305 -6.82 6.93 -5.78
CA TRP A 305 -5.85 7.04 -6.86
C TRP A 305 -6.47 7.07 -8.25
N GLU A 306 -5.78 7.65 -9.23
CA GLU A 306 -6.22 7.81 -10.62
C GLU A 306 -6.46 6.47 -11.37
N ASN A 307 -5.91 5.37 -10.86
CA ASN A 307 -6.15 4.04 -11.41
C ASN A 307 -7.49 3.41 -10.95
N VAL A 308 -8.11 3.93 -9.89
CA VAL A 308 -9.39 3.42 -9.35
C VAL A 308 -10.56 3.84 -10.23
N THR A 309 -11.39 2.88 -10.62
CA THR A 309 -12.56 3.10 -11.51
C THR A 309 -13.85 3.42 -10.74
N TYR A 310 -13.95 2.96 -9.49
CA TYR A 310 -15.04 3.30 -8.60
C TYR A 310 -14.60 3.17 -7.14
N ALA A 311 -14.98 4.16 -6.32
CA ALA A 311 -14.67 4.21 -4.90
C ALA A 311 -15.90 4.58 -4.08
N ASP A 312 -16.20 3.75 -3.09
CA ASP A 312 -17.23 4.02 -2.08
C ASP A 312 -16.66 3.94 -0.65
N ASN A 313 -17.23 4.76 0.22
CA ASN A 313 -16.80 4.93 1.60
C ASN A 313 -18.01 4.89 2.55
N TYR A 314 -17.96 4.06 3.57
CA TYR A 314 -19.01 3.90 4.58
C TYR A 314 -18.39 4.15 5.95
N TYR A 315 -18.81 5.20 6.66
CA TYR A 315 -18.11 5.65 7.86
C TYR A 315 -19.07 6.17 8.93
N GLN A 316 -18.57 6.18 10.17
CA GLN A 316 -19.18 6.82 11.33
C GLN A 316 -18.15 7.74 11.98
N ASP A 317 -18.53 8.95 12.37
CA ASP A 317 -17.58 10.01 12.75
C ASP A 317 -17.45 10.24 14.27
N VAL A 318 -18.08 9.39 15.09
CA VAL A 318 -17.96 9.44 16.56
C VAL A 318 -17.16 8.25 17.10
N PRO A 319 -16.12 8.49 17.93
CA PRO A 319 -15.42 7.43 18.64
C PRO A 319 -16.31 6.85 19.76
N ALA A 320 -16.21 5.54 20.03
CA ALA A 320 -16.88 4.95 21.18
C ALA A 320 -16.23 5.48 22.49
N VAL A 321 -16.92 6.34 23.24
CA VAL A 321 -16.38 6.93 24.48
C VAL A 321 -16.95 6.22 25.72
N ASP A 322 -16.17 5.33 26.36
CA ASP A 322 -16.27 5.11 27.81
C ASP A 322 -14.93 4.70 28.46
N THR A 323 -14.78 5.19 29.68
CA THR A 323 -13.64 5.53 30.50
C THR A 323 -12.66 4.43 30.91
N GLN A 324 -12.67 3.19 30.38
CA GLN A 324 -11.62 2.23 30.74
C GLN A 324 -11.03 1.27 29.70
N GLU A 325 -11.67 0.77 28.62
CA GLU A 325 -11.01 -0.30 27.82
C GLU A 325 -11.35 -0.42 26.31
N ILE A 326 -12.08 0.49 25.65
CA ILE A 326 -12.32 0.35 24.19
C ILE A 326 -12.22 1.73 23.51
N ASN A 327 -11.10 1.99 22.83
CA ASN A 327 -10.91 3.14 21.95
C ASN A 327 -10.83 2.65 20.50
N THR A 328 -11.96 2.61 19.79
CA THR A 328 -11.95 2.41 18.34
C THR A 328 -12.05 3.78 17.66
N PRO A 329 -11.09 4.19 16.81
CA PRO A 329 -11.08 5.54 16.22
C PRO A 329 -12.26 5.79 15.30
N ALA A 330 -12.77 7.01 15.26
CA ALA A 330 -13.79 7.41 14.30
C ALA A 330 -13.33 7.18 12.85
N GLY A 331 -14.24 6.72 12.00
CA GLY A 331 -14.04 6.78 10.57
C GLY A 331 -14.25 8.19 10.04
N ARG A 332 -13.96 8.39 8.75
CA ARG A 332 -14.10 9.71 8.13
C ARG A 332 -14.60 9.65 6.69
N ARG A 333 -15.11 10.78 6.22
CA ARG A 333 -15.37 11.03 4.81
C ARG A 333 -14.05 11.01 4.01
N ILE A 334 -14.05 10.42 2.82
CA ILE A 334 -12.94 10.51 1.85
C ILE A 334 -13.36 11.46 0.75
N ALA A 335 -12.60 12.53 0.54
CA ALA A 335 -13.00 13.62 -0.35
C ALA A 335 -13.12 13.16 -1.81
N GLU A 336 -12.24 12.25 -2.21
CA GLU A 336 -12.09 11.73 -3.55
C GLU A 336 -12.97 10.53 -3.85
N ALA A 337 -13.68 9.95 -2.87
CA ALA A 337 -14.58 8.82 -3.10
C ALA A 337 -15.82 9.25 -3.91
N ASP A 338 -16.25 8.41 -4.87
CA ASP A 338 -17.44 8.69 -5.69
C ASP A 338 -18.71 8.65 -4.84
N TRP A 339 -18.68 7.84 -3.78
CA TRP A 339 -19.79 7.68 -2.87
C TRP A 339 -19.34 7.69 -1.42
N ASN A 340 -19.98 8.52 -0.60
CA ASN A 340 -19.72 8.61 0.82
C ASN A 340 -21.03 8.44 1.58
N VAL A 341 -21.16 7.35 2.33
CA VAL A 341 -22.31 7.06 3.17
C VAL A 341 -21.94 7.31 4.63
N HIS A 342 -22.55 8.36 5.18
CA HIS A 342 -22.53 8.59 6.62
C HIS A 342 -23.50 7.61 7.29
N LEU A 343 -22.99 6.80 8.22
CA LEU A 343 -23.76 5.80 8.96
C LEU A 343 -24.22 6.31 10.33
N GLY A 344 -23.46 7.20 10.97
CA GLY A 344 -23.89 7.90 12.17
C GLY A 344 -22.75 8.55 12.93
N GLY A 345 -23.13 9.38 13.90
CA GLY A 345 -22.28 10.38 14.50
C GLY A 345 -22.96 11.16 15.64
N SER A 346 -22.52 12.39 15.84
CA SER A 346 -23.06 13.31 16.86
C SER A 346 -24.27 14.13 16.39
N ASP A 347 -24.65 13.99 15.12
CA ASP A 347 -25.71 14.76 14.47
C ASP A 347 -27.06 14.01 14.37
N ASP A 348 -28.09 14.71 13.90
CA ASP A 348 -29.45 14.16 13.74
C ASP A 348 -29.59 13.14 12.57
N SER A 349 -28.50 12.84 11.83
CA SER A 349 -28.51 11.91 10.68
C SER A 349 -28.15 10.46 11.03
N ILE A 350 -28.08 10.16 12.33
CA ILE A 350 -27.74 8.87 12.92
C ILE A 350 -28.67 7.72 12.49
N ARG A 351 -28.09 6.60 12.05
CA ARG A 351 -28.81 5.34 11.91
C ARG A 351 -28.91 4.63 13.25
N ILE A 352 -29.93 3.80 13.43
CA ILE A 352 -30.06 3.00 14.65
C ILE A 352 -28.77 2.22 14.93
N GLY A 353 -28.29 2.22 16.18
CA GLY A 353 -27.05 1.54 16.55
C GLY A 353 -25.75 2.32 16.27
N PHE A 354 -25.81 3.47 15.57
CA PHE A 354 -24.68 4.36 15.30
C PHE A 354 -24.76 5.67 16.10
N THR A 355 -25.15 5.62 17.39
CA THR A 355 -25.36 6.81 18.25
C THR A 355 -24.35 6.92 19.39
N GLU A 356 -24.00 8.14 19.82
CA GLU A 356 -22.99 8.43 20.87
C GLU A 356 -23.27 7.74 22.22
N ASN A 357 -24.52 7.36 22.49
CA ASN A 357 -25.00 7.00 23.84
C ASN A 357 -25.21 5.51 24.08
N SER A 358 -24.71 4.63 23.20
CA SER A 358 -24.78 3.21 23.49
C SER A 358 -23.69 2.85 24.51
N THR A 359 -24.06 2.82 25.80
CA THR A 359 -23.28 2.25 26.93
C THR A 359 -22.98 0.74 26.76
N HIS A 360 -23.20 0.20 25.55
CA HIS A 360 -22.96 -1.16 25.16
C HIS A 360 -21.74 -1.16 24.24
N ARG A 361 -20.60 -1.51 24.82
CA ARG A 361 -19.30 -2.01 24.28
C ARG A 361 -19.30 -2.61 22.85
N ARG A 362 -19.91 -1.97 21.85
CA ARG A 362 -20.12 -2.53 20.52
C ARG A 362 -19.03 -2.01 19.60
N PRO A 363 -18.24 -2.90 18.97
CA PRO A 363 -17.32 -2.49 17.93
C PRO A 363 -18.08 -1.81 16.79
N HIS A 364 -17.33 -1.04 16.02
CA HIS A 364 -17.79 -0.30 14.85
C HIS A 364 -18.74 -1.09 13.95
N GLN A 365 -20.01 -0.67 13.91
CA GLN A 365 -21.07 -1.39 13.22
C GLN A 365 -21.05 -1.20 11.69
N ALA A 366 -20.15 -0.35 11.17
CA ALA A 366 -20.02 -0.10 9.74
C ALA A 366 -19.74 -1.39 8.94
N LEU A 367 -18.87 -2.26 9.45
CA LEU A 367 -18.61 -3.56 8.83
C LEU A 367 -19.83 -4.47 8.88
N THR A 368 -20.56 -4.48 9.99
CA THR A 368 -21.81 -5.24 10.12
C THR A 368 -22.89 -4.73 9.17
N TRP A 369 -23.01 -3.40 9.02
CA TRP A 369 -23.89 -2.76 8.06
C TRP A 369 -23.56 -3.21 6.63
N TYR A 370 -22.29 -3.12 6.23
CA TYR A 370 -21.85 -3.46 4.89
C TYR A 370 -21.93 -4.95 4.61
N GLY A 371 -21.43 -5.79 5.52
CA GLY A 371 -21.53 -7.25 5.45
C GLY A 371 -22.98 -7.73 5.40
N GLY A 372 -23.88 -6.94 5.98
CA GLY A 372 -25.29 -7.08 5.75
C GLY A 372 -25.68 -6.97 4.26
N THR A 373 -25.27 -5.94 3.54
CA THR A 373 -25.64 -5.79 2.11
C THR A 373 -25.10 -6.92 1.24
N ALA A 374 -24.01 -7.57 1.67
CA ALA A 374 -23.43 -8.74 1.02
C ALA A 374 -24.15 -10.06 1.35
N ASN A 375 -24.84 -10.13 2.50
CA ASN A 375 -25.60 -11.30 2.96
C ASN A 375 -27.00 -10.90 3.40
N LEU A 376 -27.94 -10.85 2.46
CA LEU A 376 -29.27 -10.30 2.69
C LEU A 376 -30.14 -11.17 3.62
N SER A 377 -29.93 -12.49 3.64
CA SER A 377 -30.69 -13.41 4.49
C SER A 377 -30.14 -13.56 5.92
N GLY A 378 -28.98 -12.97 6.21
CA GLY A 378 -28.38 -12.98 7.54
C GLY A 378 -29.05 -11.95 8.48
N SER A 379 -29.38 -12.36 9.70
CA SER A 379 -29.83 -11.46 10.77
C SER A 379 -28.69 -11.01 11.71
N GLN A 380 -27.53 -11.67 11.62
CA GLN A 380 -26.32 -11.35 12.38
C GLN A 380 -25.06 -11.64 11.57
N ILE A 381 -23.97 -10.92 11.87
CA ILE A 381 -22.63 -11.24 11.36
C ILE A 381 -21.53 -11.14 12.44
N PRO A 382 -20.77 -12.23 12.70
CA PRO A 382 -21.03 -13.60 12.23
C PRO A 382 -22.40 -14.14 12.71
N SER A 383 -22.87 -15.22 12.11
CA SER A 383 -24.18 -15.84 12.35
C SER A 383 -24.33 -16.44 13.75
N LYS A 384 -23.21 -16.61 14.46
CA LYS A 384 -23.15 -17.04 15.86
C LYS A 384 -22.39 -15.99 16.66
N ASN A 385 -22.99 -15.51 17.74
CA ASN A 385 -22.41 -14.50 18.63
C ASN A 385 -21.94 -13.24 17.88
N GLY A 386 -22.59 -12.92 16.75
CA GLY A 386 -22.25 -11.73 15.98
C GLY A 386 -23.23 -10.60 16.18
N GLU A 387 -22.94 -9.52 15.48
CA GLU A 387 -23.65 -8.26 15.62
C GLU A 387 -24.96 -8.30 14.85
N LYS A 388 -26.02 -7.72 15.43
CA LYS A 388 -27.35 -7.69 14.83
C LYS A 388 -27.35 -6.80 13.59
N ILE A 389 -27.99 -7.30 12.54
CA ILE A 389 -28.28 -6.55 11.33
C ILE A 389 -29.72 -6.04 11.43
N TYR A 390 -29.92 -4.72 11.32
CA TYR A 390 -31.24 -4.09 11.48
C TYR A 390 -31.90 -3.84 10.12
N ARG A 391 -32.99 -4.56 9.81
CA ARG A 391 -33.68 -4.49 8.48
C ARG A 391 -35.19 -4.43 8.51
N ARG A 392 -35.79 -4.76 9.65
CA ARG A 392 -37.24 -4.86 9.80
C ARG A 392 -37.68 -3.90 10.89
N LEU A 393 -38.90 -3.37 10.79
CA LEU A 393 -39.47 -2.50 11.81
C LEU A 393 -39.44 -3.17 13.20
N GLY A 394 -39.76 -4.47 13.26
CA GLY A 394 -39.72 -5.26 14.49
C GLY A 394 -38.32 -5.47 15.09
N ASP A 395 -37.25 -5.10 14.37
CA ASP A 395 -35.89 -5.13 14.90
C ASP A 395 -35.50 -3.85 15.65
N LEU A 396 -36.31 -2.79 15.55
CA LEU A 396 -36.00 -1.42 15.97
C LEU A 396 -36.63 -1.05 17.32
N GLU A 397 -36.13 0.02 17.93
CA GLU A 397 -36.80 0.69 19.04
C GLU A 397 -37.87 1.65 18.49
N LEU A 398 -39.11 1.44 18.94
CA LEU A 398 -40.28 2.19 18.48
C LEU A 398 -40.75 3.18 19.54
N ASP A 399 -41.21 4.35 19.10
CA ASP A 399 -41.86 5.33 19.96
C ASP A 399 -43.28 4.88 20.37
N SER A 400 -43.96 5.69 21.19
CA SER A 400 -45.34 5.41 21.62
C SER A 400 -46.37 5.36 20.48
N SER A 401 -46.00 5.85 19.30
CA SER A 401 -46.82 5.86 18.08
C SER A 401 -46.48 4.72 17.13
N GLY A 402 -45.53 3.85 17.49
CA GLY A 402 -45.10 2.70 16.68
C GLY A 402 -44.11 3.07 15.56
N ASN A 403 -43.55 4.28 15.57
CA ASN A 403 -42.58 4.72 14.58
C ASN A 403 -41.14 4.47 15.07
N PRO A 404 -40.18 4.21 14.17
CA PRO A 404 -38.77 4.16 14.53
C PRO A 404 -38.33 5.48 15.18
N THR A 405 -37.63 5.38 16.31
CA THR A 405 -37.05 6.55 17.01
C THR A 405 -35.83 7.14 16.29
N THR A 406 -35.22 6.36 15.39
CA THR A 406 -34.08 6.75 14.53
C THR A 406 -34.23 6.12 13.14
N PRO A 407 -33.68 6.74 12.08
CA PRO A 407 -33.61 6.15 10.73
C PRO A 407 -33.07 4.71 10.69
N THR A 408 -33.57 3.93 9.73
CA THR A 408 -33.21 2.51 9.53
C THR A 408 -31.85 2.35 8.85
N TRP A 409 -31.34 1.12 8.76
CA TRP A 409 -30.03 0.92 8.14
C TRP A 409 -30.04 1.10 6.63
N TYR A 410 -31.07 0.66 5.92
CA TYR A 410 -30.99 0.50 4.48
C TYR A 410 -32.08 1.25 3.73
N THR A 411 -31.69 1.75 2.57
CA THR A 411 -32.54 2.37 1.55
C THR A 411 -31.79 2.19 0.23
N PRO A 412 -32.43 1.73 -0.87
CA PRO A 412 -31.78 1.69 -2.18
C PRO A 412 -31.34 3.08 -2.60
N ASP A 413 -30.12 3.20 -3.10
CA ASP A 413 -29.50 4.51 -3.40
C ASP A 413 -28.66 4.46 -4.68
N HIS A 414 -29.26 3.94 -5.75
CA HIS A 414 -28.61 3.80 -7.06
C HIS A 414 -29.31 4.68 -8.10
N THR A 415 -28.73 4.87 -9.29
CA THR A 415 -29.26 5.82 -10.31
C THR A 415 -30.74 5.63 -10.68
N ASN A 416 -31.26 4.41 -10.58
CA ASN A 416 -32.67 4.10 -10.82
C ASN A 416 -33.60 4.18 -9.59
N ALA A 417 -33.07 4.46 -8.40
CA ALA A 417 -33.81 4.60 -7.15
C ALA A 417 -33.77 6.06 -6.70
N ASN A 418 -34.92 6.59 -6.30
CA ASN A 418 -35.04 7.95 -5.79
C ASN A 418 -35.85 7.94 -4.49
N PHE A 419 -35.21 7.39 -3.46
CA PHE A 419 -35.74 7.33 -2.10
C PHE A 419 -34.96 8.29 -1.21
N THR A 420 -35.66 8.95 -0.30
CA THR A 420 -34.98 9.60 0.83
C THR A 420 -34.56 8.53 1.82
N HIS A 421 -33.41 8.67 2.46
CA HIS A 421 -32.98 7.69 3.46
C HIS A 421 -34.01 7.56 4.60
N GLY A 422 -34.36 6.31 4.95
CA GLY A 422 -35.35 6.01 5.98
C GLY A 422 -36.80 6.23 5.55
N GLU A 423 -37.05 6.57 4.29
CA GLU A 423 -38.39 6.78 3.77
C GLU A 423 -39.26 5.51 3.91
N GLN A 424 -40.49 5.67 4.40
CA GLN A 424 -41.41 4.56 4.68
C GLN A 424 -41.85 3.78 3.43
N ARG A 425 -41.72 4.35 2.23
CA ARG A 425 -42.00 3.61 0.98
C ARG A 425 -40.80 2.84 0.44
N ALA A 426 -39.60 3.08 0.98
CA ALA A 426 -38.40 2.40 0.52
C ALA A 426 -38.30 0.97 1.08
N PRO A 427 -37.72 0.02 0.33
CA PRO A 427 -37.24 -1.23 0.89
C PRO A 427 -36.17 -0.98 1.99
N TRP A 428 -36.26 -1.67 3.11
CA TRP A 428 -35.26 -1.61 4.19
C TRP A 428 -34.40 -2.88 4.32
N GLU A 429 -34.57 -3.84 3.41
CA GLU A 429 -33.94 -5.16 3.50
C GLU A 429 -32.52 -5.24 2.90
N GLY A 430 -31.91 -4.10 2.55
CA GLY A 430 -30.49 -4.04 2.13
C GLY A 430 -30.23 -4.20 0.64
N ILE A 431 -31.26 -4.27 -0.21
CA ILE A 431 -31.10 -4.27 -1.67
C ILE A 431 -30.67 -2.89 -2.19
N GLY A 432 -29.98 -2.87 -3.34
CA GLY A 432 -29.72 -1.63 -4.07
C GLY A 432 -28.74 -0.65 -3.40
N THR A 433 -27.93 -1.11 -2.46
CA THR A 433 -26.90 -0.32 -1.76
C THR A 433 -25.73 -1.22 -1.31
N GLY A 434 -24.60 -0.63 -0.92
CA GLY A 434 -23.43 -1.37 -0.44
C GLY A 434 -22.86 -2.32 -1.49
N TRP A 435 -22.74 -3.60 -1.14
CA TRP A 435 -22.24 -4.68 -2.01
C TRP A 435 -22.91 -4.74 -3.39
N PHE A 436 -24.14 -4.24 -3.50
CA PHE A 436 -24.85 -4.11 -4.77
C PHE A 436 -24.02 -3.45 -5.89
N TYR A 437 -23.20 -2.43 -5.57
CA TYR A 437 -22.38 -1.73 -6.57
C TYR A 437 -21.15 -2.51 -7.04
N SER A 438 -20.82 -3.63 -6.38
CA SER A 438 -19.78 -4.53 -6.87
C SER A 438 -20.20 -5.21 -8.17
N VAL A 439 -19.22 -5.68 -8.94
CA VAL A 439 -19.49 -6.51 -10.13
C VAL A 439 -20.35 -7.72 -9.76
N LEU A 440 -20.03 -8.40 -8.66
CA LEU A 440 -20.75 -9.58 -8.17
C LEU A 440 -22.14 -9.25 -7.60
N GLY A 441 -22.35 -8.03 -7.11
CA GLY A 441 -23.63 -7.52 -6.61
C GLY A 441 -24.65 -7.22 -7.70
N GLY A 442 -24.21 -7.13 -8.97
CA GLY A 442 -25.07 -6.98 -10.15
C GLY A 442 -25.54 -5.53 -10.43
N GLY A 443 -25.05 -4.56 -9.67
CA GLY A 443 -25.43 -3.14 -9.75
C GLY A 443 -24.31 -2.20 -10.19
N SER A 444 -23.19 -2.71 -10.72
CA SER A 444 -22.04 -1.88 -11.11
C SER A 444 -22.39 -0.84 -12.18
N GLN A 445 -23.31 -1.14 -13.09
CA GLN A 445 -23.85 -0.20 -14.09
C GLN A 445 -24.80 0.86 -13.52
N LEU A 446 -25.23 0.71 -12.25
CA LEU A 446 -26.15 1.62 -11.56
C LEU A 446 -25.47 2.41 -10.44
N ARG A 447 -24.12 2.38 -10.38
CA ARG A 447 -23.33 3.21 -9.49
C ARG A 447 -23.82 4.67 -9.59
N PRO A 448 -24.18 5.32 -8.47
CA PRO A 448 -25.10 6.46 -8.45
C PRO A 448 -24.58 7.74 -9.12
N TYR A 449 -23.32 7.78 -9.54
CA TYR A 449 -22.67 8.96 -10.14
C TYR A 449 -21.68 8.55 -11.23
N ASP A 450 -21.54 9.40 -12.25
CA ASP A 450 -20.38 9.34 -13.15
C ASP A 450 -19.14 9.53 -12.29
N ALA A 451 -18.30 8.49 -12.19
CA ALA A 451 -17.08 8.53 -11.39
C ALA A 451 -16.29 9.79 -11.76
N ASN A 452 -16.13 10.72 -10.80
CA ASN A 452 -15.44 11.97 -11.08
C ASN A 452 -13.92 11.73 -11.00
N VAL A 453 -13.41 11.09 -12.05
CA VAL A 453 -12.00 10.71 -12.17
C VAL A 453 -11.06 11.93 -12.13
N SER A 454 -11.56 13.16 -12.32
CA SER A 454 -10.73 14.37 -12.21
C SER A 454 -10.34 14.73 -10.78
N ASN A 455 -11.03 14.17 -9.77
CA ASN A 455 -10.71 14.39 -8.35
C ASN A 455 -9.75 13.33 -7.80
N ARG A 456 -9.27 12.40 -8.65
CA ARG A 456 -8.37 11.34 -8.23
C ARG A 456 -6.94 11.86 -8.08
N VAL A 457 -6.20 11.19 -7.20
CA VAL A 457 -4.81 11.53 -6.89
C VAL A 457 -3.86 10.75 -7.82
N PRO A 458 -2.81 11.38 -8.39
CA PRO A 458 -1.81 10.65 -9.16
C PRO A 458 -1.14 9.57 -8.32
N VAL A 459 -0.85 8.40 -8.91
CA VAL A 459 -0.15 7.30 -8.20
C VAL A 459 1.29 7.65 -7.80
N THR A 460 1.82 8.75 -8.34
CA THR A 460 3.13 9.32 -8.04
C THR A 460 3.13 10.29 -6.85
N GLU A 461 1.96 10.59 -6.27
CA GLU A 461 1.87 11.39 -5.04
C GLU A 461 2.21 10.54 -3.82
N ASP A 462 3.14 11.02 -3.01
CA ASP A 462 3.54 10.39 -1.75
C ASP A 462 2.61 10.87 -0.62
N ASN A 463 1.75 9.96 -0.14
CA ASN A 463 0.78 10.11 0.95
C ASN A 463 1.33 9.67 2.32
N THR A 464 2.65 9.41 2.43
CA THR A 464 3.29 9.09 3.71
C THR A 464 2.98 10.17 4.73
N TYR A 465 2.50 9.76 5.91
CA TYR A 465 2.17 10.68 6.98
C TYR A 465 3.45 11.31 7.57
N THR A 466 3.47 12.65 7.69
CA THR A 466 4.61 13.42 8.23
C THR A 466 4.13 14.42 9.29
N ASP A 467 4.88 14.57 10.38
CA ASP A 467 4.65 15.61 11.41
C ASP A 467 5.95 16.00 12.11
N GLU A 468 5.89 17.00 13.01
CA GLU A 468 7.06 17.47 13.78
C GLU A 468 7.74 16.36 14.61
N ILE A 469 7.05 15.25 14.90
CA ILE A 469 7.50 14.14 15.74
C ILE A 469 8.09 12.98 14.90
N ILE A 470 7.57 12.74 13.69
CA ILE A 470 7.99 11.71 12.74
C ILE A 470 9.14 12.22 11.86
N GLY A 471 9.18 13.53 11.59
CA GLY A 471 10.16 14.13 10.71
C GLY A 471 9.63 14.36 9.29
N ASN A 472 10.54 14.76 8.40
CA ASN A 472 10.26 15.02 6.99
C ASN A 472 9.98 13.71 6.22
N LYS A 473 9.46 13.83 5.00
CA LYS A 473 9.31 12.72 4.03
C LYS A 473 10.59 11.87 3.97
N MET A 474 10.41 10.55 3.82
CA MET A 474 11.50 9.56 3.78
C MET A 474 12.58 9.97 2.76
N ARG A 475 13.85 9.79 3.13
CA ARG A 475 14.98 10.17 2.26
C ARG A 475 15.03 9.26 1.03
N GLY A 476 15.02 9.87 -0.16
CA GLY A 476 15.44 9.21 -1.39
C GLY A 476 14.48 8.17 -1.98
N ASP A 477 13.25 8.08 -1.46
CA ASP A 477 12.22 7.18 -1.98
C ASP A 477 11.20 7.89 -2.88
N TYR A 478 10.71 7.17 -3.89
CA TYR A 478 9.54 7.57 -4.66
C TYR A 478 8.28 7.42 -3.80
N ALA A 479 7.16 7.99 -4.24
CA ALA A 479 5.84 7.72 -3.65
C ALA A 479 5.54 6.23 -3.50
N VAL A 480 6.07 5.41 -4.42
CA VAL A 480 6.09 3.95 -4.28
C VAL A 480 7.56 3.48 -4.31
N PRO A 481 8.14 3.12 -3.16
CA PRO A 481 9.54 2.70 -3.11
C PRO A 481 9.73 1.33 -3.79
N THR A 482 10.90 1.12 -4.39
CA THR A 482 11.30 -0.17 -4.98
C THR A 482 11.66 -1.21 -3.92
N LEU A 483 12.05 -0.75 -2.73
CA LEU A 483 12.21 -1.54 -1.52
C LEU A 483 11.74 -0.67 -0.35
N PHE A 484 10.65 -1.06 0.31
CA PHE A 484 10.10 -0.24 1.38
C PHE A 484 11.05 -0.12 2.58
N ASN A 485 11.18 1.08 3.14
CA ASN A 485 11.94 1.34 4.37
C ASN A 485 13.40 0.83 4.34
N GLY A 486 14.06 0.84 3.18
CA GLY A 486 15.47 0.49 3.07
C GLY A 486 16.43 1.53 3.66
N ASN A 487 15.94 2.75 3.89
CA ASN A 487 16.61 3.84 4.63
C ASN A 487 16.27 3.84 6.13
N PHE A 488 15.42 2.92 6.59
CA PHE A 488 14.97 2.78 7.98
C PHE A 488 14.20 3.97 8.59
N ASP A 489 13.90 5.00 7.79
CA ASP A 489 13.32 6.26 8.24
C ASP A 489 11.78 6.20 8.41
N ALA A 490 11.11 5.15 7.92
CA ALA A 490 9.68 4.92 8.20
C ALA A 490 9.41 4.51 9.66
N SER A 491 10.42 4.48 10.52
CA SER A 491 10.35 3.96 11.88
C SER A 491 10.38 5.08 12.91
N LYS A 492 9.43 5.10 13.85
CA LYS A 492 9.53 5.91 15.06
C LYS A 492 10.12 5.06 16.18
N ARG A 493 11.40 5.29 16.53
CA ARG A 493 12.16 4.48 17.50
C ARG A 493 11.40 4.23 18.82
N PHE A 494 10.79 3.06 18.92
CA PHE A 494 10.26 2.45 20.14
C PHE A 494 11.02 1.14 20.36
N THR A 495 11.76 1.00 21.47
CA THR A 495 12.74 -0.08 21.66
C THR A 495 12.20 -1.50 21.47
N ASP A 496 10.91 -1.72 21.76
CA ASP A 496 10.29 -3.04 21.68
C ASP A 496 9.54 -3.29 20.36
N GLN A 497 9.45 -2.28 19.50
CA GLN A 497 8.80 -2.40 18.19
C GLN A 497 9.74 -2.99 17.16
N SER A 498 9.14 -3.62 16.15
CA SER A 498 9.86 -4.26 15.06
C SER A 498 10.13 -3.24 13.94
N VAL A 499 11.21 -3.37 13.19
CA VAL A 499 11.53 -2.45 12.07
C VAL A 499 10.65 -2.75 10.84
N PRO A 500 9.72 -1.86 10.45
CA PRO A 500 8.83 -2.08 9.30
C PRO A 500 9.59 -2.54 8.05
N GLY A 501 9.06 -3.52 7.33
CA GLY A 501 9.72 -4.08 6.14
C GLY A 501 10.85 -5.06 6.44
N TRP A 502 11.45 -5.05 7.64
CA TRP A 502 12.68 -5.81 7.94
C TRP A 502 12.54 -6.86 9.04
N SER A 503 11.42 -6.83 9.75
CA SER A 503 11.38 -7.50 11.04
C SER A 503 10.39 -8.65 11.18
N PHE A 504 9.32 -8.78 10.39
CA PHE A 504 8.35 -9.88 10.59
C PHE A 504 7.32 -10.08 9.46
N TYR A 505 7.65 -10.68 8.30
CA TYR A 505 6.60 -11.04 7.32
C TYR A 505 6.87 -12.30 6.48
N ASN A 506 7.81 -13.20 6.86
CA ASN A 506 8.23 -14.36 6.04
C ASN A 506 8.61 -15.64 6.84
N SER A 507 7.66 -16.32 7.50
CA SER A 507 7.83 -17.72 7.95
C SER A 507 8.81 -18.14 9.03
N LEU A 508 9.75 -17.32 9.49
CA LEU A 508 10.76 -17.86 10.43
C LEU A 508 10.14 -18.10 11.80
N SER A 509 10.31 -19.32 12.32
CA SER A 509 9.91 -19.64 13.68
C SER A 509 10.58 -18.65 14.65
N VAL A 510 9.90 -18.31 15.75
CA VAL A 510 10.41 -17.42 16.81
C VAL A 510 11.79 -17.86 17.35
N SER A 511 12.20 -19.11 17.09
CA SER A 511 13.52 -19.64 17.43
C SER A 511 14.66 -19.34 16.42
N ASP A 512 14.38 -18.91 15.19
CA ASP A 512 15.40 -18.80 14.12
C ASP A 512 15.83 -17.36 13.78
N ASN A 513 15.09 -16.32 14.18
CA ASN A 513 15.56 -14.93 14.11
C ASN A 513 14.95 -14.04 15.20
N PRO A 514 15.49 -14.06 16.43
CA PRO A 514 15.11 -13.11 17.45
C PRO A 514 15.82 -11.77 17.17
N ASN A 515 15.04 -10.69 17.01
CA ASN A 515 15.42 -9.29 17.27
C ASN A 515 15.87 -8.39 16.09
N VAL A 516 15.14 -8.25 14.97
CA VAL A 516 15.23 -6.97 14.22
C VAL A 516 14.22 -5.98 14.80
N SER A 517 14.57 -5.42 15.96
CA SER A 517 13.77 -4.39 16.61
C SER A 517 14.35 -3.00 16.39
N GLN A 518 13.51 -1.98 16.53
CA GLN A 518 13.88 -0.59 16.41
C GLN A 518 14.91 -0.14 17.47
N ARG A 519 15.20 -0.96 18.50
CA ARG A 519 16.34 -0.72 19.41
C ARG A 519 17.69 -0.77 18.70
N HIS A 520 17.78 -1.43 17.54
CA HIS A 520 19.00 -1.51 16.72
C HIS A 520 19.09 -0.38 15.70
N LEU A 521 18.08 0.50 15.64
CA LEU A 521 18.18 1.73 14.88
C LEU A 521 18.99 2.74 15.68
N HIS A 522 19.99 3.31 15.04
CA HIS A 522 20.84 4.36 15.58
C HIS A 522 20.71 5.60 14.71
N GLU A 523 20.44 6.74 15.34
CA GLU A 523 20.59 8.02 14.66
C GLU A 523 22.08 8.20 14.32
N ARG A 524 22.38 8.83 13.18
CA ARG A 524 23.76 8.94 12.68
C ARG A 524 24.73 9.62 13.66
N ASP A 525 24.24 10.49 14.53
CA ASP A 525 24.99 11.19 15.57
C ASP A 525 25.23 10.35 16.85
N GLU A 526 24.48 9.26 17.04
CA GLU A 526 24.70 8.29 18.12
C GLU A 526 25.90 7.37 17.86
N ILE A 527 26.42 7.38 16.64
CA ILE A 527 27.52 6.52 16.22
C ILE A 527 28.83 7.29 16.38
N ASP A 528 29.60 6.94 17.41
CA ASP A 528 30.81 7.69 17.78
C ASP A 528 31.85 7.81 16.66
N THR A 529 31.92 6.84 15.75
CA THR A 529 32.85 6.81 14.61
C THR A 529 32.27 7.42 13.34
N PHE A 530 31.01 7.84 13.34
CA PHE A 530 30.34 8.35 12.15
C PHE A 530 30.70 9.81 11.87
N LEU A 531 30.83 10.62 12.93
CA LEU A 531 31.24 12.01 12.87
C LEU A 531 32.52 12.25 13.67
N THR A 532 33.44 13.05 13.13
CA THR A 532 34.58 13.57 13.89
C THR A 532 34.10 14.52 14.99
N GLU A 533 34.91 14.72 16.04
CA GLU A 533 34.61 15.66 17.14
C GLU A 533 34.28 17.07 16.62
N GLU A 534 34.96 17.49 15.55
CA GLU A 534 34.75 18.78 14.89
C GLU A 534 33.40 18.86 14.15
N GLN A 535 32.95 17.76 13.54
CA GLN A 535 31.63 17.67 12.88
C GLN A 535 30.48 17.69 13.89
N ARG A 536 30.66 17.09 15.08
CA ARG A 536 29.69 17.19 16.19
C ARG A 536 29.55 18.65 16.66
N ILE A 537 30.65 19.38 16.75
CA ILE A 537 30.66 20.80 17.16
C ILE A 537 29.95 21.70 16.11
N LEU A 538 30.02 21.35 14.83
CA LEU A 538 29.48 22.15 13.72
C LEU A 538 28.03 21.79 13.32
N ASN A 539 27.39 20.85 14.02
CA ASN A 539 25.99 20.47 13.81
C ASN A 539 25.69 20.03 12.35
N TYR A 540 26.64 19.33 11.72
CA TYR A 540 26.64 19.04 10.29
C TYR A 540 25.71 17.88 9.90
N GLY A 541 24.84 18.08 8.90
CA GLY A 541 23.96 17.01 8.37
C GLY A 541 22.79 16.60 9.28
N LEU A 542 22.57 17.32 10.39
CA LEU A 542 21.58 17.01 11.44
C LEU A 542 20.18 17.61 11.19
N ALA A 543 19.87 18.00 9.95
CA ALA A 543 18.55 18.53 9.62
C ALA A 543 17.56 17.36 9.43
N GLY A 544 17.14 16.75 10.53
CA GLY A 544 16.18 15.64 10.58
C GLY A 544 16.77 14.37 11.22
N LYS A 545 15.89 13.52 11.78
CA LYS A 545 16.27 12.22 12.30
C LYS A 545 16.52 11.26 11.13
N ASN A 546 17.74 10.71 11.04
CA ASN A 546 18.13 9.75 10.02
C ASN A 546 18.63 8.49 10.72
N TYR A 547 17.96 7.36 10.51
CA TYR A 547 18.33 6.12 11.16
C TYR A 547 19.27 5.29 10.28
N THR A 548 20.08 4.48 10.94
CA THR A 548 20.85 3.40 10.35
C THR A 548 20.60 2.14 11.17
N LEU A 549 20.65 0.98 10.54
CA LEU A 549 20.47 -0.30 11.24
C LEU A 549 21.82 -0.89 11.63
N LYS A 550 22.07 -1.00 12.94
CA LYS A 550 23.24 -1.70 13.47
C LYS A 550 23.08 -3.21 13.31
N MET A 551 24.09 -3.86 12.74
CA MET A 551 24.20 -5.31 12.63
C MET A 551 25.49 -5.83 13.28
N GLY A 552 25.44 -7.05 13.81
CA GLY A 552 26.57 -7.70 14.47
C GLY A 552 26.88 -7.10 15.86
N GLY A 553 28.12 -7.29 16.32
CA GLY A 553 28.53 -6.90 17.66
C GLY A 553 27.87 -7.72 18.77
N THR A 554 27.75 -7.13 19.97
CA THR A 554 27.21 -7.81 21.17
C THR A 554 25.68 -7.92 21.19
N ASP A 555 25.01 -7.02 20.51
CA ASP A 555 23.57 -6.75 20.65
C ASP A 555 22.84 -6.65 19.31
N GLY A 556 23.54 -6.39 18.20
CA GLY A 556 22.93 -6.30 16.86
C GLY A 556 22.62 -7.66 16.23
N PRO A 557 21.60 -7.75 15.36
CA PRO A 557 21.28 -8.96 14.62
C PRO A 557 22.42 -9.34 13.68
N LYS A 558 22.68 -10.64 13.57
CA LYS A 558 23.63 -11.18 12.58
C LYS A 558 23.01 -11.35 11.20
N GLU A 559 21.70 -11.47 11.15
CA GLU A 559 20.93 -11.67 9.93
C GLU A 559 19.67 -10.82 9.98
N ILE A 560 19.37 -10.15 8.86
CA ILE A 560 18.11 -9.46 8.65
C ILE A 560 17.53 -9.88 7.30
N ILE A 561 16.20 -9.99 7.24
CA ILE A 561 15.48 -10.39 6.04
C ILE A 561 14.37 -9.38 5.79
N HIS A 562 14.37 -8.77 4.61
CA HIS A 562 13.27 -7.91 4.18
C HIS A 562 12.03 -8.76 3.87
N ASN A 563 10.86 -8.15 4.04
CA ASN A 563 9.56 -8.64 3.57
C ASN A 563 9.62 -9.06 2.10
N LEU A 564 8.67 -9.91 1.70
CA LEU A 564 8.44 -10.12 0.28
C LEU A 564 8.26 -8.77 -0.43
N PHE A 565 9.02 -8.53 -1.48
CA PHE A 565 8.95 -7.30 -2.27
C PHE A 565 9.05 -7.64 -3.76
N LEU A 566 8.67 -6.70 -4.63
CA LEU A 566 8.82 -6.86 -6.07
C LEU A 566 10.20 -6.37 -6.52
N VAL A 567 11.04 -7.26 -7.03
CA VAL A 567 12.29 -6.85 -7.70
C VAL A 567 11.92 -6.06 -8.96
N PRO A 568 12.43 -4.83 -9.14
CA PRO A 568 12.15 -4.03 -10.33
C PRO A 568 12.39 -4.81 -11.62
N ASP A 569 11.54 -4.59 -12.61
CA ASP A 569 11.68 -5.18 -13.93
C ASP A 569 12.85 -4.55 -14.70
N GLN A 570 13.14 -5.04 -15.91
CA GLN A 570 14.24 -4.54 -16.73
C GLN A 570 13.92 -3.14 -17.27
N ASN A 571 14.11 -2.12 -16.46
CA ASN A 571 14.42 -0.78 -16.94
C ASN A 571 15.90 -0.47 -16.64
N SER A 572 16.52 0.36 -17.48
CA SER A 572 17.96 0.65 -17.37
C SER A 572 18.31 1.51 -16.15
N LEU A 573 17.31 1.88 -15.33
CA LEU A 573 17.43 2.77 -14.17
C LEU A 573 17.61 2.02 -12.84
N HIS A 574 17.31 0.71 -12.78
CA HIS A 574 17.36 -0.08 -11.55
C HIS A 574 18.16 -1.38 -11.71
N ASP A 575 19.30 -1.35 -12.41
CA ASP A 575 20.07 -2.56 -12.73
C ASP A 575 20.83 -3.18 -11.53
N SER A 576 20.90 -2.51 -10.39
CA SER A 576 21.69 -2.93 -9.24
C SER A 576 20.98 -2.73 -7.90
N LEU A 577 21.32 -3.57 -6.93
CA LEU A 577 21.00 -3.34 -5.52
C LEU A 577 22.07 -2.41 -4.95
N LYS A 578 21.64 -1.24 -4.46
CA LYS A 578 22.45 -0.24 -3.76
C LYS A 578 22.23 -0.37 -2.26
N PHE A 579 23.28 -0.20 -1.46
CA PHE A 579 23.18 0.03 -0.02
C PHE A 579 24.42 0.73 0.50
N ASP A 580 24.29 1.40 1.62
CA ASP A 580 25.37 2.15 2.26
C ASP A 580 25.84 1.44 3.54
N LEU A 581 27.14 1.43 3.78
CA LEU A 581 27.75 0.83 4.98
C LEU A 581 28.65 1.83 5.71
N HIS A 582 28.52 1.86 7.03
CA HIS A 582 29.53 2.38 7.94
C HIS A 582 30.11 1.22 8.77
N VAL A 583 31.43 1.16 8.86
CA VAL A 583 32.18 0.11 9.56
C VAL A 583 33.22 0.77 10.45
N PRO A 584 33.06 0.75 11.79
CA PRO A 584 34.04 1.36 12.69
C PRO A 584 35.45 0.81 12.44
N GLN A 585 36.47 1.65 12.54
CA GLN A 585 37.85 1.34 12.15
C GLN A 585 38.44 0.12 12.90
N ASP A 586 38.04 -0.10 14.15
CA ASP A 586 38.41 -1.25 14.99
C ASP A 586 37.63 -2.54 14.65
N GLN A 587 36.58 -2.41 13.84
CA GLN A 587 35.75 -3.51 13.35
C GLN A 587 36.22 -4.03 11.99
N LEU A 588 37.17 -3.38 11.32
CA LEU A 588 37.83 -3.94 10.15
C LEU A 588 38.70 -5.15 10.52
N GLY A 589 38.65 -6.22 9.73
CA GLY A 589 39.41 -7.44 10.01
C GLY A 589 39.37 -8.48 8.90
N ALA A 590 40.47 -9.23 8.77
CA ALA A 590 40.58 -10.23 7.73
C ALA A 590 39.51 -11.33 7.86
N GLY A 591 38.80 -11.62 6.76
CA GLY A 591 37.75 -12.63 6.72
C GLY A 591 36.40 -12.21 7.34
N ARG A 592 36.27 -10.97 7.82
CA ARG A 592 34.98 -10.36 8.16
C ARG A 592 34.27 -9.92 6.90
N LYS A 593 32.98 -10.19 6.79
CA LYS A 593 32.19 -9.90 5.59
C LYS A 593 30.72 -9.73 5.90
N ILE A 594 30.07 -8.94 5.05
CA ILE A 594 28.62 -8.94 4.90
C ILE A 594 28.26 -9.62 3.57
N THR A 595 27.41 -10.64 3.66
CA THR A 595 26.91 -11.40 2.51
C THR A 595 25.49 -10.96 2.23
N VAL A 596 25.20 -10.66 0.96
CA VAL A 596 23.85 -10.33 0.51
C VAL A 596 23.34 -11.47 -0.34
N SER A 597 22.12 -11.92 -0.05
CA SER A 597 21.50 -13.05 -0.71
C SER A 597 20.02 -12.80 -0.98
N MET A 598 19.49 -13.48 -1.99
CA MET A 598 18.08 -13.39 -2.38
C MET A 598 17.46 -14.77 -2.50
N GLN A 599 16.15 -14.84 -2.24
CA GLN A 599 15.33 -16.03 -2.43
C GLN A 599 14.07 -15.67 -3.21
N ALA A 600 13.70 -16.46 -4.21
CA ALA A 600 12.51 -16.28 -5.02
C ALA A 600 12.01 -17.62 -5.57
N ASN A 601 10.77 -17.66 -6.06
CA ASN A 601 10.22 -18.85 -6.71
C ASN A 601 10.70 -18.98 -8.18
N VAL A 602 12.01 -18.99 -8.38
CA VAL A 602 12.67 -19.16 -9.69
C VAL A 602 13.88 -20.09 -9.55
N ALA A 603 14.24 -20.75 -10.66
CA ALA A 603 15.35 -21.70 -10.69
C ALA A 603 16.67 -21.05 -10.26
N GLY A 604 17.37 -21.66 -9.30
CA GLY A 604 18.65 -21.18 -8.76
C GLY A 604 18.53 -20.23 -7.55
N TYR A 605 17.30 -19.81 -7.21
CA TYR A 605 17.02 -18.93 -6.07
C TYR A 605 15.90 -19.47 -5.18
N GLU A 606 15.56 -20.76 -5.27
CA GLU A 606 14.56 -21.39 -4.41
C GLU A 606 14.94 -21.37 -2.92
N GLN A 607 16.24 -21.19 -2.64
CA GLN A 607 16.84 -20.93 -1.34
C GLN A 607 17.62 -19.61 -1.40
N PHE A 608 18.02 -19.06 -0.26
CA PHE A 608 18.89 -17.89 -0.23
C PHE A 608 20.22 -18.17 -0.96
N THR A 609 20.39 -17.54 -2.12
CA THR A 609 21.60 -17.61 -2.95
C THR A 609 22.29 -16.25 -2.90
N SER A 610 23.61 -16.25 -2.69
CA SER A 610 24.38 -15.00 -2.61
C SER A 610 24.43 -14.29 -3.96
N ILE A 611 24.14 -12.98 -3.93
CA ILE A 611 24.29 -12.07 -5.08
C ILE A 611 25.54 -11.18 -4.96
N GLY A 612 26.22 -11.22 -3.81
CA GLY A 612 27.45 -10.49 -3.58
C GLY A 612 27.92 -10.55 -2.13
N THR A 613 29.17 -10.17 -1.91
CA THR A 613 29.81 -10.07 -0.59
C THR A 613 30.64 -8.80 -0.55
N ILE A 614 30.61 -8.09 0.57
CA ILE A 614 31.53 -6.98 0.87
C ILE A 614 32.44 -7.46 2.01
N ASP A 615 33.75 -7.40 1.78
CA ASP A 615 34.78 -7.70 2.76
C ASP A 615 34.97 -6.49 3.68
N LEU A 616 34.86 -6.70 4.99
CA LEU A 616 35.06 -5.68 6.03
C LEU A 616 36.56 -5.50 6.31
N GLU A 617 37.33 -5.32 5.24
CA GLU A 617 38.76 -5.06 5.24
C GLU A 617 39.02 -3.68 4.64
N ARG A 618 40.15 -3.07 4.99
CA ARG A 618 40.56 -1.79 4.39
C ARG A 618 40.87 -1.99 2.91
N GLY A 619 40.13 -1.30 2.05
CA GLY A 619 40.46 -1.12 0.65
C GLY A 619 41.66 -0.19 0.50
N VAL A 620 42.62 -0.57 -0.34
CA VAL A 620 43.83 0.22 -0.61
C VAL A 620 43.85 0.60 -2.08
N SER A 621 43.30 1.76 -2.41
CA SER A 621 43.49 2.38 -3.73
C SER A 621 44.73 3.28 -3.69
N GLY A 622 45.86 2.72 -4.11
CA GLY A 622 47.07 3.50 -4.37
C GLY A 622 47.05 4.07 -5.78
N ILE A 623 47.83 5.13 -6.02
CA ILE A 623 48.01 5.77 -7.35
C ILE A 623 48.56 4.77 -8.40
N ASN A 624 49.10 3.63 -7.97
CA ASN A 624 49.68 2.58 -8.81
C ASN A 624 48.88 1.26 -8.82
N SER A 625 47.64 1.23 -8.33
CA SER A 625 46.82 0.01 -8.34
C SER A 625 46.52 -0.44 -9.77
N SER A 626 46.71 -1.73 -10.07
CA SER A 626 46.30 -2.30 -11.35
C SER A 626 44.76 -2.34 -11.48
N PRO A 627 44.17 -2.49 -12.68
CA PRO A 627 42.73 -2.69 -12.85
C PRO A 627 42.18 -3.86 -12.02
N GLU A 628 42.97 -4.93 -11.83
CA GLU A 628 42.63 -6.09 -11.00
C GLU A 628 42.64 -5.76 -9.50
N ASP A 629 43.59 -4.91 -9.05
CA ASP A 629 43.63 -4.39 -7.68
C ASP A 629 42.47 -3.41 -7.42
N LEU A 630 42.11 -2.60 -8.42
CA LEU A 630 40.95 -1.72 -8.34
C LEU A 630 39.66 -2.53 -8.21
N ASP A 631 39.46 -3.55 -9.04
CA ASP A 631 38.26 -4.41 -9.02
C ASP A 631 38.14 -5.20 -7.70
N SER A 632 39.26 -5.73 -7.19
CA SER A 632 39.28 -6.42 -5.87
C SER A 632 39.04 -5.49 -4.68
N ASN A 633 39.31 -4.19 -4.81
CA ASN A 633 39.00 -3.19 -3.78
C ASN A 633 37.55 -2.68 -3.84
N ILE A 634 36.80 -2.86 -4.93
CA ILE A 634 35.38 -2.42 -5.04
C ILE A 634 34.48 -3.13 -4.02
N ARG A 635 34.94 -4.26 -3.47
CA ARG A 635 34.25 -5.04 -2.44
C ARG A 635 34.84 -4.84 -1.04
N LYS A 636 35.68 -3.83 -0.82
CA LYS A 636 36.33 -3.53 0.48
C LYS A 636 35.93 -2.15 0.99
N ILE A 637 36.17 -1.87 2.27
CA ILE A 637 35.85 -0.58 2.90
C ILE A 637 36.97 0.44 2.59
N GLY A 638 36.66 1.44 1.78
CA GLY A 638 37.55 2.54 1.45
C GLY A 638 37.44 3.70 2.45
N TYR A 639 36.26 4.32 2.53
CA TYR A 639 35.98 5.51 3.36
C TYR A 639 34.81 5.30 4.34
N GLY A 640 34.13 4.15 4.29
CA GLY A 640 33.05 3.80 5.22
C GLY A 640 33.48 3.67 6.68
N THR A 641 34.73 3.94 7.04
CA THR A 641 35.20 4.09 8.42
C THR A 641 34.92 5.47 9.02
N GLU A 642 34.63 6.47 8.18
CA GLU A 642 34.34 7.86 8.54
C GLU A 642 33.15 8.34 7.68
N GLY A 643 31.94 7.92 8.07
CA GLY A 643 30.71 8.11 7.29
C GLY A 643 30.24 6.85 6.56
N LEU A 644 29.33 7.02 5.59
CA LEU A 644 28.69 5.95 4.82
C LEU A 644 29.36 5.77 3.46
N GLU A 645 29.68 4.53 3.09
CA GLU A 645 30.19 4.14 1.77
C GLU A 645 29.16 3.30 1.00
N THR A 646 28.87 3.70 -0.24
CA THR A 646 27.88 3.03 -1.09
C THR A 646 28.45 1.84 -1.84
N PHE A 647 27.72 0.72 -1.80
CA PHE A 647 28.01 -0.50 -2.54
C PHE A 647 26.90 -0.83 -3.54
N TYR A 648 27.30 -1.45 -4.66
CA TYR A 648 26.39 -1.90 -5.72
C TYR A 648 26.58 -3.39 -6.00
N LEU A 649 25.51 -4.17 -5.91
CA LEU A 649 25.50 -5.58 -6.34
C LEU A 649 24.67 -5.72 -7.61
N ASN A 650 25.24 -6.38 -8.61
CA ASN A 650 24.50 -6.66 -9.85
C ASN A 650 23.32 -7.55 -9.51
N LEU A 651 22.16 -7.23 -10.07
CA LEU A 651 20.96 -8.04 -9.88
C LEU A 651 20.83 -9.09 -10.99
N PRO A 652 20.67 -10.37 -10.62
CA PRO A 652 20.41 -11.46 -11.56
C PRO A 652 19.21 -11.20 -12.45
N GLU A 653 19.31 -11.58 -13.73
CA GLU A 653 18.24 -11.40 -14.71
C GLU A 653 17.00 -12.24 -14.36
N GLU A 654 17.20 -13.42 -13.79
CA GLU A 654 16.15 -14.36 -13.42
C GLU A 654 15.23 -13.84 -12.30
N LEU A 655 15.70 -12.87 -11.51
CA LEU A 655 14.96 -12.26 -10.41
C LEU A 655 14.12 -11.06 -10.85
N ARG A 656 14.32 -10.53 -12.06
CA ARG A 656 13.66 -9.29 -12.52
C ARG A 656 12.15 -9.44 -12.63
N GLY A 657 11.43 -8.47 -12.08
CA GLY A 657 9.98 -8.48 -12.01
C GLY A 657 9.42 -9.63 -11.17
N LYS A 658 10.23 -10.31 -10.34
CA LYS A 658 9.79 -11.41 -9.46
C LYS A 658 9.64 -10.92 -8.04
N ALA A 659 8.68 -11.52 -7.33
CA ALA A 659 8.62 -11.37 -5.89
C ALA A 659 9.77 -12.14 -5.25
N ALA A 660 10.52 -11.48 -4.36
CA ALA A 660 11.70 -12.05 -3.73
C ALA A 660 11.83 -11.63 -2.26
N LEU A 661 12.68 -12.36 -1.53
CA LEU A 661 13.21 -11.99 -0.22
C LEU A 661 14.65 -11.52 -0.38
N LEU A 662 15.04 -10.53 0.40
CA LEU A 662 16.39 -9.99 0.46
C LEU A 662 16.95 -10.23 1.87
N LYS A 663 18.17 -10.74 1.95
CA LYS A 663 18.84 -11.06 3.22
C LYS A 663 20.25 -10.49 3.27
N PHE A 664 20.55 -9.83 4.38
CA PHE A 664 21.91 -9.43 4.74
C PHE A 664 22.38 -10.29 5.92
N GLU A 665 23.59 -10.81 5.83
CA GLU A 665 24.19 -11.67 6.85
C GLU A 665 25.62 -11.23 7.14
N ILE A 666 25.93 -10.92 8.40
CA ILE A 666 27.28 -10.60 8.88
C ILE A 666 27.86 -11.77 9.66
N ASN A 667 29.09 -12.19 9.31
CA ASN A 667 29.73 -13.31 9.99
C ASN A 667 30.41 -12.90 11.31
N ASP A 668 31.05 -11.72 11.35
CA ASP A 668 31.75 -11.16 12.51
C ASP A 668 31.95 -9.64 12.34
N GLY A 669 32.15 -8.93 13.46
CA GLY A 669 32.27 -7.47 13.51
C GLY A 669 30.94 -6.75 13.75
N THR A 670 30.97 -5.41 13.66
CA THR A 670 29.81 -4.52 13.77
C THR A 670 29.77 -3.60 12.56
N VAL A 671 28.59 -3.44 11.95
CA VAL A 671 28.36 -2.52 10.82
C VAL A 671 27.06 -1.75 11.03
N TYR A 672 26.93 -0.61 10.36
CA TYR A 672 25.69 0.15 10.27
C TYR A 672 25.29 0.23 8.81
N LEU A 673 24.08 -0.25 8.52
CA LEU A 673 23.51 -0.38 7.19
C LEU A 673 22.46 0.72 6.97
N ASP A 674 22.42 1.31 5.78
CA ASP A 674 21.48 2.36 5.39
C ASP A 674 21.21 2.36 3.87
N ASP A 675 20.22 3.15 3.42
CA ASP A 675 19.94 3.50 2.01
C ASP A 675 19.82 2.28 1.06
N ILE A 676 19.26 1.16 1.54
CA ILE A 676 19.06 -0.06 0.75
C ILE A 676 17.99 0.19 -0.31
N SER A 677 18.34 0.14 -1.58
CA SER A 677 17.43 0.50 -2.66
C SER A 677 17.84 -0.12 -3.99
N PHE A 678 16.95 -0.07 -4.97
CA PHE A 678 17.28 -0.42 -6.35
C PHE A 678 17.64 0.84 -7.14
N GLY A 679 18.73 0.79 -7.91
CA GLY A 679 19.20 1.94 -8.68
C GLY A 679 20.16 1.56 -9.79
N LYS A 680 20.60 2.57 -10.52
CA LYS A 680 21.54 2.44 -11.63
C LYS A 680 22.95 2.23 -11.08
N LYS A 681 23.66 1.21 -11.58
CA LYS A 681 25.10 1.07 -11.39
C LYS A 681 25.82 2.28 -12.00
N TRP A 682 26.93 2.68 -11.40
CA TRP A 682 27.81 3.64 -12.04
C TRP A 682 28.35 3.12 -13.38
N GLU A 683 28.18 3.94 -14.41
CA GLU A 683 28.77 3.84 -15.73
C GLU A 683 29.40 5.21 -16.05
N PRO A 684 30.58 5.25 -16.70
CA PRO A 684 31.25 6.49 -17.08
C PRO A 684 30.42 7.48 -17.89
N SER A 685 29.53 6.94 -18.71
CA SER A 685 28.63 7.63 -19.63
C SER A 685 27.24 7.02 -19.46
N MET A 686 26.24 7.87 -19.38
CA MET A 686 24.84 7.48 -19.15
C MET A 686 23.92 8.41 -19.93
N THR A 687 22.73 7.94 -20.27
CA THR A 687 21.65 8.85 -20.69
C THR A 687 21.32 9.83 -19.57
N LEU A 688 20.71 10.99 -19.89
CA LEU A 688 20.35 11.98 -18.88
C LEU A 688 19.48 11.37 -17.76
N ALA A 689 18.50 10.54 -18.12
CA ALA A 689 17.61 9.90 -17.14
C ALA A 689 18.37 8.94 -16.19
N GLU A 690 19.30 8.14 -16.73
CA GLU A 690 20.15 7.25 -15.94
C GLU A 690 21.10 8.03 -15.02
N ALA A 691 21.69 9.11 -15.53
CA ALA A 691 22.57 9.97 -14.76
C ALA A 691 21.81 10.69 -13.63
N GLU A 692 20.62 11.23 -13.91
CA GLU A 692 19.74 11.86 -12.91
C GLU A 692 19.33 10.87 -11.82
N GLU A 693 18.97 9.65 -12.19
CA GLU A 693 18.68 8.57 -11.24
C GLU A 693 19.91 8.20 -10.39
N TYR A 694 21.08 8.07 -11.02
CA TYR A 694 22.34 7.75 -10.34
C TYR A 694 22.72 8.81 -9.30
N ILE A 695 22.54 10.10 -9.61
CA ILE A 695 22.91 11.21 -8.72
C ILE A 695 21.78 11.67 -7.80
N LYS A 696 20.63 11.00 -7.76
CA LYS A 696 19.43 11.54 -7.08
C LYS A 696 19.65 11.94 -5.62
N ASN A 697 20.49 11.19 -4.90
CA ASN A 697 20.86 11.45 -3.49
C ASN A 697 22.15 12.29 -3.36
N SER A 698 22.57 13.01 -4.39
CA SER A 698 23.74 13.89 -4.37
C SER A 698 23.39 15.25 -3.79
N ASP A 699 24.33 15.90 -3.09
CA ASP A 699 24.26 17.34 -2.75
C ASP A 699 24.08 18.20 -4.02
N TYR A 700 24.52 17.68 -5.16
CA TYR A 700 24.39 18.30 -6.47
C TYR A 700 23.28 17.70 -7.35
N SER A 701 22.29 17.04 -6.75
CA SER A 701 21.13 16.53 -7.48
C SER A 701 20.47 17.63 -8.33
N GLY A 702 20.16 17.29 -9.59
CA GLY A 702 19.59 18.22 -10.58
C GLY A 702 20.54 19.30 -11.12
N ARG A 703 21.84 19.27 -10.78
CA ARG A 703 22.83 20.24 -11.29
C ARG A 703 23.70 19.65 -12.39
N VAL A 704 23.87 20.41 -13.46
CA VAL A 704 24.76 20.08 -14.58
C VAL A 704 26.07 20.84 -14.44
N PHE A 705 27.18 20.11 -14.53
CA PHE A 705 28.54 20.61 -14.55
C PHE A 705 29.17 20.37 -15.91
N HIS A 706 30.31 21.03 -16.12
CA HIS A 706 31.00 21.03 -17.39
C HIS A 706 32.49 20.82 -17.19
N HIS A 707 33.10 20.04 -18.08
CA HIS A 707 34.54 19.80 -18.12
C HIS A 707 35.06 19.96 -19.55
N GLY A 708 35.96 20.91 -19.77
CA GLY A 708 36.64 21.09 -21.05
C GLY A 708 37.87 20.21 -21.12
N THR A 709 38.06 19.53 -22.25
CA THR A 709 39.21 18.64 -22.47
C THR A 709 39.55 18.58 -23.96
N ASN A 710 40.47 17.69 -24.36
CA ASN A 710 40.75 17.39 -25.76
C ASN A 710 39.97 16.14 -26.24
N PRO A 711 39.87 15.87 -27.56
CA PRO A 711 39.10 14.74 -28.08
C PRO A 711 39.46 13.38 -27.47
N ASP A 712 40.75 13.08 -27.29
CA ASP A 712 41.20 11.84 -26.65
C ASP A 712 40.78 11.75 -25.18
N GLY A 713 40.84 12.88 -24.46
CA GLY A 713 40.38 13.00 -23.08
C GLY A 713 38.88 12.80 -22.97
N ALA A 714 38.10 13.41 -23.86
CA ALA A 714 36.64 13.25 -23.93
C ALA A 714 36.26 11.78 -24.17
N ALA A 715 36.85 11.14 -25.17
CA ALA A 715 36.60 9.72 -25.47
C ALA A 715 37.04 8.81 -24.32
N SER A 716 38.16 9.09 -23.67
CA SER A 716 38.64 8.32 -22.51
C SER A 716 37.72 8.45 -21.31
N ILE A 717 37.25 9.66 -20.99
CA ILE A 717 36.38 9.92 -19.84
C ILE A 717 35.01 9.29 -20.08
N ALA A 718 34.43 9.45 -21.28
CA ALA A 718 33.15 8.84 -21.62
C ALA A 718 33.21 7.31 -21.70
N GLY A 719 34.31 6.73 -22.19
CA GLY A 719 34.42 5.27 -22.37
C GLY A 719 34.87 4.49 -21.13
N ALA A 720 35.77 5.06 -20.32
CA ALA A 720 36.41 4.36 -19.20
C ALA A 720 36.28 5.08 -17.85
N GLY A 721 35.63 6.25 -17.83
CA GLY A 721 35.52 7.09 -16.65
C GLY A 721 36.75 7.95 -16.44
N VAL A 722 36.71 8.75 -15.38
CA VAL A 722 37.84 9.61 -15.06
C VAL A 722 38.99 8.76 -14.51
N ASN A 723 40.19 8.92 -15.05
CA ASN A 723 41.37 8.22 -14.56
C ASN A 723 42.06 9.05 -13.44
N PRO A 724 42.12 8.56 -12.19
CA PRO A 724 42.81 9.25 -11.10
C PRO A 724 44.29 9.55 -11.37
N ALA A 725 44.97 8.70 -12.14
CA ALA A 725 46.38 8.90 -12.51
C ALA A 725 46.57 10.11 -13.44
N ARG A 726 45.48 10.61 -14.04
CA ARG A 726 45.46 11.84 -14.85
C ARG A 726 44.92 13.05 -14.10
N PHE A 727 44.63 12.93 -12.80
CA PHE A 727 44.26 14.09 -12.00
C PHE A 727 45.41 15.10 -12.02
N THR A 728 45.06 16.33 -12.40
CA THR A 728 46.00 17.45 -12.41
C THR A 728 45.75 18.33 -11.21
N ARG A 729 46.79 19.08 -10.81
CA ARG A 729 46.66 20.06 -9.74
C ARG A 729 45.87 21.26 -10.23
N GLY A 730 44.68 21.44 -9.68
CA GLY A 730 43.87 22.65 -9.80
C GLY A 730 44.06 23.60 -8.62
N PHE A 731 43.21 24.62 -8.54
CA PHE A 731 43.19 25.59 -7.43
C PHE A 731 42.86 24.92 -6.09
N LEU A 732 42.01 23.89 -6.11
CA LEU A 732 41.52 23.22 -4.91
C LEU A 732 42.34 21.97 -4.50
N GLY A 733 43.39 21.62 -5.25
CA GLY A 733 44.18 20.41 -5.03
C GLY A 733 44.22 19.47 -6.24
N ILE A 734 44.58 18.21 -6.00
CA ILE A 734 44.62 17.16 -7.03
C ILE A 734 43.29 16.40 -7.02
N GLY A 735 42.64 16.37 -8.17
CA GLY A 735 41.34 15.72 -8.36
C GLY A 735 40.77 16.03 -9.74
N PHE A 736 39.51 15.69 -9.95
CA PHE A 736 38.80 16.02 -11.18
C PHE A 736 38.07 17.36 -11.02
N ASN A 737 38.47 18.35 -11.82
CA ASN A 737 37.95 19.71 -11.72
C ASN A 737 36.80 19.91 -12.70
N VAL A 738 35.68 20.44 -12.20
CA VAL A 738 34.50 20.78 -13.01
C VAL A 738 33.95 22.15 -12.62
N THR A 739 33.12 22.71 -13.50
CA THR A 739 32.50 24.02 -13.29
C THR A 739 31.02 24.00 -13.67
N ASN A 740 30.21 24.81 -13.01
CA ASN A 740 28.78 24.96 -13.33
C ASN A 740 28.51 25.83 -14.57
N ARG A 741 29.56 26.35 -15.25
CA ARG A 741 29.43 27.19 -16.45
C ARG A 741 30.15 26.59 -17.65
N GLU A 742 29.40 26.24 -18.70
CA GLU A 742 29.93 25.70 -19.95
C GLU A 742 31.00 26.61 -20.58
N GLU A 743 30.74 27.92 -20.63
CA GLU A 743 31.69 28.92 -21.17
C GLU A 743 33.05 28.84 -20.48
N ARG A 744 33.06 28.58 -19.17
CA ARG A 744 34.30 28.46 -18.41
C ARG A 744 34.98 27.13 -18.64
N ALA A 745 34.23 26.03 -18.77
CA ALA A 745 34.80 24.75 -19.16
C ALA A 745 35.49 24.86 -20.53
N ARG A 746 34.92 25.63 -21.47
CA ARG A 746 35.50 25.90 -22.79
C ARG A 746 36.88 26.57 -22.70
N ASP A 747 37.17 27.37 -21.67
CA ASP A 747 38.53 27.93 -21.47
C ASP A 747 39.61 26.86 -21.28
N PHE A 748 39.21 25.65 -20.88
CA PHE A 748 40.10 24.52 -20.62
C PHE A 748 40.01 23.43 -21.71
N SER A 749 39.20 23.62 -22.76
CA SER A 749 39.14 22.68 -23.88
C SER A 749 40.17 23.00 -24.97
N SER A 750 40.64 21.98 -25.68
CA SER A 750 41.51 22.16 -26.86
C SER A 750 41.18 21.17 -27.96
N ASP A 751 41.40 21.53 -29.23
CA ASP A 751 41.27 20.57 -30.33
C ASP A 751 42.46 19.58 -30.38
N GLU A 752 42.47 18.69 -31.38
CA GLU A 752 43.56 17.70 -31.60
C GLU A 752 44.93 18.35 -31.83
N ASN A 753 44.97 19.61 -32.25
CA ASN A 753 46.19 20.38 -32.50
C ASN A 753 46.59 21.23 -31.28
N GLY A 754 45.85 21.16 -30.18
CA GLY A 754 46.08 21.94 -28.97
C GLY A 754 45.60 23.40 -29.07
N ASN A 755 44.78 23.75 -30.06
CA ASN A 755 44.18 25.09 -30.11
C ASN A 755 43.20 25.25 -28.95
N PRO A 756 43.35 26.25 -28.07
CA PRO A 756 42.49 26.42 -26.90
C PRO A 756 41.09 26.89 -27.29
N ARG A 757 40.09 26.57 -26.46
CA ARG A 757 38.67 26.99 -26.59
C ARG A 757 37.89 26.40 -27.76
N VAL A 758 38.47 25.46 -28.49
CA VAL A 758 37.84 24.81 -29.66
C VAL A 758 37.58 23.32 -29.45
N GLY A 759 38.00 22.76 -28.30
CA GLY A 759 37.84 21.35 -27.96
C GLY A 759 36.48 21.00 -27.36
N PRO A 760 36.24 19.70 -27.11
CA PRO A 760 35.01 19.20 -26.50
C PRO A 760 34.82 19.73 -25.07
N VAL A 761 33.54 19.93 -24.71
CA VAL A 761 33.08 20.23 -23.35
C VAL A 761 32.08 19.15 -22.98
N LEU A 762 32.42 18.34 -21.98
CA LEU A 762 31.54 17.28 -21.48
C LEU A 762 30.48 17.88 -20.55
N LYS A 763 29.24 17.42 -20.68
CA LYS A 763 28.19 17.60 -19.67
C LYS A 763 28.34 16.53 -18.61
N ILE A 764 28.32 16.94 -17.35
CA ILE A 764 28.65 16.08 -16.21
C ILE A 764 27.61 16.23 -15.12
N LEU A 765 27.15 15.10 -14.59
CA LEU A 765 26.39 15.02 -13.35
C LEU A 765 27.31 14.46 -12.27
N LEU A 766 27.17 14.98 -11.04
CA LEU A 766 28.05 14.62 -9.93
C LEU A 766 27.26 13.87 -8.83
N ASN A 767 27.74 12.69 -8.45
CA ASN A 767 27.26 11.95 -7.28
C ASN A 767 28.13 12.25 -6.06
N VAL A 768 27.95 13.43 -5.47
CA VAL A 768 28.74 13.93 -4.33
C VAL A 768 27.84 13.97 -3.10
N LYS A 769 28.24 13.33 -2.01
CA LYS A 769 27.44 13.21 -0.79
C LYS A 769 27.83 14.22 0.27
N ASN A 770 29.12 14.52 0.39
CA ASN A 770 29.67 15.32 1.48
C ASN A 770 30.78 16.26 0.98
N PRO A 771 30.43 17.32 0.22
CA PRO A 771 31.42 18.27 -0.24
C PRO A 771 31.88 19.18 0.90
N LYS A 772 33.18 19.47 0.99
CA LYS A 772 33.67 20.61 1.77
C LYS A 772 33.37 21.90 1.02
N VAL A 773 32.43 22.68 1.54
CA VAL A 773 31.99 23.92 0.90
C VAL A 773 32.65 25.14 1.54
N TYR A 774 33.25 25.99 0.71
CA TYR A 774 33.79 27.30 1.06
C TYR A 774 32.94 28.41 0.42
N GLN A 775 32.90 29.58 1.04
CA GLN A 775 32.26 30.77 0.50
C GLN A 775 32.92 31.19 -0.81
N ASP A 776 34.25 31.21 -0.85
CA ASP A 776 35.04 31.56 -2.02
C ASP A 776 36.45 30.97 -1.94
N LEU A 777 37.29 31.26 -2.95
CA LEU A 777 38.69 30.83 -2.94
C LEU A 777 39.53 31.53 -1.84
N ILE A 778 39.12 32.70 -1.36
CA ILE A 778 39.88 33.43 -0.32
C ILE A 778 39.75 32.70 1.01
N GLU A 779 38.56 32.20 1.33
CA GLU A 779 38.33 31.35 2.50
C GLU A 779 39.13 30.04 2.38
N PHE A 780 39.04 29.35 1.25
CA PHE A 780 39.82 28.13 1.00
C PHE A 780 41.34 28.38 1.19
N ASP A 781 41.88 29.44 0.56
CA ASP A 781 43.30 29.77 0.64
C ASP A 781 43.74 30.09 2.08
N LYS A 782 42.86 30.70 2.89
CA LYS A 782 43.14 30.95 4.32
C LYS A 782 43.27 29.65 5.09
N GLU A 783 42.35 28.71 4.88
CA GLU A 783 42.38 27.41 5.56
C GLU A 783 43.60 26.58 5.12
N VAL A 784 43.93 26.57 3.83
CA VAL A 784 45.16 25.95 3.31
C VAL A 784 46.40 26.59 3.92
N ALA A 785 46.42 27.93 4.06
CA ALA A 785 47.55 28.64 4.65
C ALA A 785 47.70 28.33 6.14
N ASN A 786 46.60 28.27 6.89
CA ASN A 786 46.59 27.87 8.31
C ASN A 786 47.12 26.44 8.48
N TYR A 787 46.61 25.50 7.68
CA TYR A 787 47.10 24.12 7.66
C TYR A 787 48.60 24.05 7.34
N GLY A 788 49.07 24.86 6.38
CA GLY A 788 50.50 24.97 6.06
C GLY A 788 51.36 25.51 7.20
N LEU A 789 50.86 26.47 7.98
CA LEU A 789 51.55 27.00 9.16
C LEU A 789 51.68 25.94 10.27
N GLU A 790 50.63 25.15 10.49
CA GLU A 790 50.60 24.11 11.50
C GLU A 790 51.48 22.91 11.15
N THR A 791 51.52 22.53 9.88
CA THR A 791 52.27 21.36 9.38
C THR A 791 53.68 21.69 8.89
N GLY A 792 54.01 22.98 8.73
CA GLY A 792 55.27 23.44 8.14
C GLY A 792 55.35 23.25 6.62
N LEU A 793 54.25 22.89 5.95
CA LEU A 793 54.19 22.66 4.51
C LEU A 793 54.12 23.98 3.71
N GLN A 794 54.77 23.99 2.54
CA GLN A 794 54.78 25.12 1.61
C GLN A 794 54.05 24.76 0.30
N GLU A 795 53.72 25.74 -0.56
CA GLU A 795 53.24 25.42 -1.92
C GLU A 795 54.32 24.71 -2.75
N PRO A 796 53.97 23.78 -3.65
CA PRO A 796 52.63 23.23 -3.95
C PRO A 796 52.02 22.31 -2.90
N GLU A 797 52.89 21.77 -2.05
CA GLU A 797 52.63 20.57 -1.26
C GLU A 797 51.51 20.78 -0.25
N ARG A 798 51.41 21.97 0.35
CA ARG A 798 50.35 22.28 1.32
C ARG A 798 48.94 22.14 0.75
N THR A 799 48.68 22.62 -0.48
CA THR A 799 47.34 22.53 -1.07
C THR A 799 46.97 21.07 -1.36
N VAL A 800 47.94 20.29 -1.84
CA VAL A 800 47.75 18.85 -2.12
C VAL A 800 47.49 18.11 -0.82
N ARG A 801 48.33 18.31 0.20
CA ARG A 801 48.19 17.70 1.51
C ARG A 801 46.94 18.15 2.25
N TYR A 802 46.46 19.36 2.00
CA TYR A 802 45.20 19.84 2.57
C TYR A 802 44.00 19.15 1.92
N ALA A 803 44.00 18.95 0.59
CA ALA A 803 42.96 18.16 -0.07
C ALA A 803 42.98 16.70 0.38
N GLU A 804 44.16 16.09 0.52
CA GLU A 804 44.31 14.74 1.12
C GLU A 804 43.85 14.70 2.57
N TYR A 805 44.13 15.75 3.34
CA TYR A 805 43.62 15.91 4.70
C TYR A 805 42.09 15.94 4.70
N LEU A 806 41.46 16.78 3.88
CA LEU A 806 39.99 16.82 3.76
C LEU A 806 39.39 15.47 3.35
N LYS A 807 40.04 14.73 2.43
CA LYS A 807 39.66 13.36 2.11
C LYS A 807 39.72 12.44 3.33
N SER A 808 40.77 12.55 4.13
CA SER A 808 40.90 11.85 5.41
C SER A 808 40.01 12.40 6.53
N GLN A 809 39.15 13.36 6.24
CA GLN A 809 38.10 13.84 7.16
C GLN A 809 36.69 13.46 6.63
N GLY A 810 36.62 12.54 5.66
CA GLY A 810 35.36 12.07 5.08
C GLY A 810 34.72 13.01 4.04
N TYR A 811 35.41 14.07 3.59
CA TYR A 811 34.92 14.88 2.47
C TYR A 811 35.19 14.18 1.15
N ASP A 812 34.15 14.05 0.33
CA ASP A 812 34.23 13.37 -0.97
C ASP A 812 34.35 14.36 -2.14
N ALA A 813 34.27 15.66 -1.88
CA ALA A 813 34.59 16.73 -2.83
C ALA A 813 34.99 18.04 -2.10
N ILE A 814 35.51 19.01 -2.85
CA ILE A 814 35.70 20.41 -2.40
C ILE A 814 34.93 21.32 -3.34
N SER A 815 34.26 22.34 -2.81
CA SER A 815 33.51 23.29 -3.63
C SER A 815 33.51 24.70 -3.07
N THR A 816 33.35 25.69 -3.95
CA THR A 816 33.20 27.11 -3.58
C THR A 816 31.84 27.64 -4.03
N THR A 817 31.17 28.48 -3.23
CA THR A 817 29.82 28.98 -3.50
C THR A 817 29.74 30.39 -4.09
N SER A 818 30.89 31.05 -4.29
CA SER A 818 30.98 32.42 -4.80
C SER A 818 30.07 32.70 -5.99
N THR A 819 29.39 33.85 -5.95
CA THR A 819 28.48 34.33 -7.01
C THR A 819 29.21 34.67 -8.31
N SER A 820 30.52 34.94 -8.24
CA SER A 820 31.33 35.27 -9.41
C SER A 820 31.95 34.04 -10.08
N MET A 821 32.36 33.03 -9.30
CA MET A 821 33.03 31.82 -9.82
C MET A 821 32.93 30.64 -8.83
N GLN A 822 32.33 29.54 -9.27
CA GLN A 822 32.25 28.30 -8.49
C GLN A 822 33.23 27.26 -9.06
N HIS A 823 34.09 26.75 -8.18
CA HIS A 823 35.04 25.68 -8.44
C HIS A 823 34.59 24.42 -7.71
N HIS A 824 34.67 23.27 -8.38
CA HIS A 824 34.35 21.98 -7.81
C HIS A 824 35.48 21.00 -8.12
N LEU A 825 35.95 20.30 -7.09
CA LEU A 825 36.96 19.25 -7.18
C LEU A 825 36.37 17.98 -6.58
N VAL A 826 36.30 16.91 -7.37
CA VAL A 826 35.85 15.59 -6.90
C VAL A 826 37.03 14.62 -6.81
N PHE A 827 36.94 13.68 -5.87
CA PHE A 827 38.06 12.84 -5.49
C PHE A 827 37.96 11.40 -6.02
N ASP A 828 36.74 10.93 -6.29
CA ASP A 828 36.48 9.59 -6.79
C ASP A 828 35.89 9.66 -8.22
N PRO A 829 36.49 8.96 -9.19
CA PRO A 829 35.94 8.82 -10.54
C PRO A 829 34.47 8.42 -10.60
N LYS A 830 33.98 7.60 -9.66
CA LYS A 830 32.59 7.14 -9.62
C LYS A 830 31.60 8.27 -9.30
N GLN A 831 32.09 9.39 -8.79
CA GLN A 831 31.25 10.58 -8.58
C GLN A 831 30.98 11.30 -9.90
N VAL A 832 31.66 10.97 -10.98
CA VAL A 832 31.56 11.68 -12.27
C VAL A 832 30.80 10.81 -13.27
N VAL A 833 29.72 11.35 -13.81
CA VAL A 833 28.97 10.74 -14.91
C VAL A 833 28.92 11.71 -16.08
N VAL A 834 29.37 11.27 -17.25
CA VAL A 834 29.18 12.00 -18.50
C VAL A 834 27.75 11.75 -19.00
N VAL A 835 27.05 12.82 -19.39
CA VAL A 835 25.72 12.71 -20.00
C VAL A 835 25.87 12.52 -21.50
N GLU A 836 25.25 11.47 -22.02
CA GLU A 836 25.11 11.24 -23.45
C GLU A 836 24.21 12.30 -24.07
N ASP A 837 24.68 12.89 -25.18
CA ASP A 837 23.93 13.88 -25.95
C ASP A 837 22.77 13.27 -26.75
#